data_AF-A0A7J9JTB4-F1
#
_entry.id   AF-A0A7J9JTB4-F1
#
_cell.length_a   1.000
_cell.length_b   1.000
_cell.length_c   1.000
_cell.angle_alpha   90.00
_cell.angle_beta   90.00
_cell.angle_gamma   90.00
#
_symmetry.space_group_name_H-M   'P 1'
#
loop_
_entity.id
_entity.type
_entity.pdbx_description
1 polymer ?
#
loop_
_entity_poly.entity_id
_entity_poly.type
_entity_poly.pdbx_seq_one_letter_code
_entity_poly.pdbx_strand_id
1 'polypeptide(L)'
;MSSDTPNAVVCLHGDLELKIIEARCLPNMDLLSERLRRCFTPFDPFSRRKKNHRHRKIITSDPYVTVCLAGATVARTRVISNSQHPIWNERFKIPLAHPTSQFEFYVKDNDVFGADLIGVAIVPAVEVLRGEIISGWFPIISSYGKPPKPDCAVHLEMKFIKCEEMSFFKYGMATNSNEFGIRNCYFPARHGGSVTLYQDAHVMQSTLPPIMLENGTVFKNEPCWEDICHAILEAHHMVYIVGWSVFHKVRLVREPTRPLPKGGSLSLGDLLKYKSEEGVRVLLLVWDDKTSHSKFFINTVVGTLFTHHQKCVIVDSLAYGNNRKITAFLGGLDLCDGRYDTPEHRLFRDLNTVYREDFHNPTFSAGIKCPREPWHDLHCKVEGPAAYDILKNFEQRWRKATKWAQLGRRLKRGCKNEDVLIKLDRISWILSPSDTISPDDPALWVRSEVDPENWNVQVFRSIDSGSVKGFPKDVYQANSENLVCAKNLVIDKSIQTAYIQAIRAAQHFIYIENQYFIGSSYAWPSYKAGADNLIPMELALKIASKIRAKERFAVYIIIPMWPEGVPSSTSVQEILFWQGQTIKMMYGIIAKELKAMRIENSHPQDYLNFYCLGNREEIPSDYSWSKSCLSSPTGDAVSTSLRFQRFMVYVHAKAMIVDDEYLILGSANINQRSMAGSRDTEIAIGACQPHYTWSQKKRQPRGQVYGYRMSLWAEHMHMVHDLFNKPENSDCVRMVNNIAEENWRRYSKNEFTILQGHLLKYPISVNGSGIVGPLSGHETFPDVGGKVLGCRSTLPDALTT
;
A
#
# COMPACT_ATOMS: atom_id res chain seq x y z
N MET A 1 23.89 -32.87 18.67
CA MET A 1 23.39 -32.44 19.99
C MET A 1 23.86 -31.01 20.22
N SER A 2 23.09 -30.03 19.75
CA SER A 2 23.35 -28.62 20.02
C SER A 2 22.70 -28.25 21.35
N SER A 3 23.42 -27.52 22.18
CA SER A 3 22.94 -26.91 23.42
C SER A 3 21.75 -25.98 23.14
N ASP A 4 20.53 -26.44 23.43
CA ASP A 4 19.33 -25.60 23.42
C ASP A 4 19.44 -24.58 24.56
N THR A 5 19.96 -23.39 24.24
CA THR A 5 19.91 -22.24 25.15
C THR A 5 18.52 -21.61 25.02
N PRO A 6 17.72 -21.53 26.11
CA PRO A 6 16.35 -21.02 26.05
C PRO A 6 16.22 -19.60 25.50
N ASN A 7 17.33 -18.84 25.53
CA ASN A 7 17.40 -17.43 25.13
C ASN A 7 17.98 -17.22 23.72
N ALA A 8 18.17 -18.28 22.92
CA ALA A 8 18.69 -18.14 21.57
C ALA A 8 17.71 -17.35 20.68
N VAL A 9 18.20 -16.32 20.00
CA VAL A 9 17.41 -15.57 19.01
C VAL A 9 17.27 -16.40 17.75
N VAL A 10 16.04 -16.77 17.41
CA VAL A 10 15.71 -17.49 16.17
C VAL A 10 14.86 -16.62 15.26
N CYS A 11 14.94 -16.85 13.95
CA CYS A 11 14.08 -16.17 12.98
C CYS A 11 12.84 -17.02 12.73
N LEU A 12 11.67 -16.53 13.14
CA LEU A 12 10.38 -17.14 12.86
C LEU A 12 9.85 -16.57 11.54
N HIS A 13 10.04 -17.33 10.45
CA HIS A 13 9.54 -17.03 9.11
C HIS A 13 8.48 -18.03 8.68
N GLY A 14 7.21 -17.62 8.72
CA GLY A 14 6.08 -18.54 8.54
C GLY A 14 4.76 -17.94 8.99
N ASP A 15 3.78 -18.78 9.26
CA ASP A 15 2.49 -18.40 9.84
C ASP A 15 2.32 -19.04 11.22
N LEU A 16 1.83 -18.25 12.16
CA LEU A 16 1.42 -18.72 13.48
C LEU A 16 -0.10 -18.82 13.52
N GLU A 17 -0.59 -20.03 13.74
CA GLU A 17 -1.95 -20.27 14.19
C GLU A 17 -1.96 -20.16 15.72
N LEU A 18 -2.58 -19.10 16.24
CA LEU A 18 -2.63 -18.83 17.68
C LEU A 18 -4.09 -18.77 18.13
N LYS A 19 -4.39 -19.44 19.24
CA LYS A 19 -5.66 -19.34 19.94
C LYS A 19 -5.43 -18.89 21.37
N ILE A 20 -6.03 -17.76 21.72
CA ILE A 20 -6.03 -17.22 23.08
C ILE A 20 -7.39 -17.58 23.68
N ILE A 21 -7.38 -18.54 24.61
CA ILE A 21 -8.60 -19.20 25.08
C ILE A 21 -9.20 -18.40 26.23
N GLU A 22 -8.50 -18.35 27.35
CA GLU A 22 -8.99 -17.75 28.60
C GLU A 22 -7.83 -17.36 29.52
N ALA A 23 -8.12 -16.56 30.55
CA ALA A 23 -7.21 -16.36 31.67
C ALA A 23 -7.96 -16.56 32.98
N ARG A 24 -7.21 -16.88 34.04
CA ARG A 24 -7.78 -17.12 35.38
C ARG A 24 -7.07 -16.31 36.44
N CYS A 25 -7.80 -16.01 37.51
CA CYS A 25 -7.27 -15.39 38.73
C CYS A 25 -6.60 -14.03 38.49
N LEU A 26 -7.14 -13.20 37.59
CA LEU A 26 -6.62 -11.85 37.37
C LEU A 26 -6.90 -10.94 38.58
N PRO A 27 -6.01 -9.99 38.91
CA PRO A 27 -6.28 -8.97 39.93
C PRO A 27 -7.40 -8.02 39.49
N ASN A 28 -8.10 -7.40 40.45
CA ASN A 28 -9.04 -6.31 40.18
C ASN A 28 -8.25 -4.99 40.15
N MET A 29 -8.13 -4.39 38.97
CA MET A 29 -7.32 -3.19 38.72
C MET A 29 -8.16 -1.90 38.78
N ASP A 30 -9.45 -1.93 38.42
CA ASP A 30 -10.37 -0.79 38.57
C ASP A 30 -10.48 -0.25 40.01
N LEU A 31 -10.35 -1.09 41.04
CA LEU A 31 -10.36 -0.65 42.43
C LEU A 31 -9.14 0.21 42.80
N LEU A 32 -8.01 0.00 42.12
CA LEU A 32 -6.78 0.78 42.27
C LEU A 32 -6.91 2.12 41.53
N SER A 33 -7.47 2.12 40.31
CA SER A 33 -7.72 3.33 39.52
C SER A 33 -8.77 4.24 40.20
N GLU A 34 -9.84 3.70 40.79
CA GLU A 34 -10.82 4.46 41.57
C GLU A 34 -10.21 5.07 42.86
N ARG A 35 -9.28 4.38 43.52
CA ARG A 35 -8.58 4.90 44.70
C ARG A 35 -7.67 6.09 44.35
N LEU A 36 -6.94 5.99 43.24
CA LEU A 36 -6.14 7.10 42.70
C LEU A 36 -7.04 8.29 42.29
N ARG A 37 -8.17 8.03 41.62
CA ARG A 37 -9.15 9.06 41.23
C ARG A 37 -9.68 9.87 42.42
N ARG A 38 -9.90 9.24 43.58
CA ARG A 38 -10.35 9.92 44.80
C ARG A 38 -9.32 10.87 45.42
N CYS A 39 -8.03 10.70 45.11
CA CYS A 39 -6.96 11.56 45.61
C CYS A 39 -6.80 12.86 44.79
N PHE A 40 -7.35 12.94 43.58
CA PHE A 40 -7.18 14.08 42.66
C PHE A 40 -8.44 14.93 42.45
N THR A 41 -9.55 14.65 43.15
CA THR A 41 -10.73 15.52 43.16
C THR A 41 -10.66 16.49 44.35
N PRO A 42 -10.57 17.83 44.15
CA PRO A 42 -10.66 18.78 45.24
C PRO A 42 -12.09 18.75 45.82
N PHE A 43 -12.16 18.85 47.15
CA PHE A 43 -13.39 18.86 47.94
C PHE A 43 -14.46 19.80 47.36
N ASP A 44 -15.61 19.23 46.97
CA ASP A 44 -16.82 20.00 46.65
C ASP A 44 -17.82 19.84 47.81
N PRO A 45 -18.10 20.89 48.61
CA PRO A 45 -18.88 20.77 49.85
C PRO A 45 -20.40 20.77 49.65
N PHE A 46 -20.93 20.67 48.42
CA PHE A 46 -22.37 20.64 48.16
C PHE A 46 -22.83 19.47 47.30
N SER A 47 -22.91 18.26 47.88
CA SER A 47 -23.79 17.23 47.31
C SER A 47 -24.54 16.46 48.39
N ARG A 48 -25.84 16.80 48.49
CA ARG A 48 -26.83 16.13 49.34
C ARG A 48 -26.90 14.64 49.01
N ARG A 49 -26.72 13.81 50.05
CA ARG A 49 -26.99 12.36 50.06
C ARG A 49 -28.40 12.06 49.52
N LYS A 50 -28.48 11.57 48.28
CA LYS A 50 -29.61 10.74 47.82
C LYS A 50 -29.21 9.27 47.96
N LYS A 51 -29.78 8.58 48.96
CA LYS A 51 -29.78 7.12 49.06
C LYS A 51 -30.67 6.56 47.93
N ASN A 52 -30.05 6.18 46.81
CA ASN A 52 -30.69 5.27 45.86
C ASN A 52 -30.01 3.90 45.98
N HIS A 53 -30.78 2.89 46.37
CA HIS A 53 -30.42 1.49 46.24
C HIS A 53 -30.19 1.18 44.75
N ARG A 54 -28.94 1.24 44.30
CA ARG A 54 -28.51 0.63 43.05
C ARG A 54 -27.83 -0.69 43.39
N HIS A 55 -28.26 -1.77 42.74
CA HIS A 55 -27.49 -3.01 42.63
C HIS A 55 -26.01 -2.64 42.43
N ARG A 56 -25.13 -3.13 43.32
CA ARG A 56 -23.68 -3.00 43.15
C ARG A 56 -23.34 -3.64 41.81
N LYS A 57 -23.14 -2.83 40.76
CA LYS A 57 -22.34 -3.28 39.61
C LYS A 57 -20.98 -3.59 40.18
N ILE A 58 -20.59 -4.86 40.14
CA ILE A 58 -19.24 -5.28 40.47
C ILE A 58 -18.36 -4.62 39.40
N ILE A 59 -17.55 -3.65 39.81
CA ILE A 59 -16.55 -2.98 38.98
C ILE A 59 -15.25 -3.79 39.15
N THR A 60 -14.80 -4.42 38.09
CA THR A 60 -13.60 -5.26 38.04
C THR A 60 -12.92 -5.06 36.70
N SER A 61 -11.65 -5.45 36.58
CA SER A 61 -10.85 -5.33 35.37
C SER A 61 -11.58 -5.70 34.08
N ASP A 62 -11.27 -4.95 33.03
CA ASP A 62 -11.61 -5.09 31.62
C ASP A 62 -10.42 -5.69 30.82
N PRO A 63 -10.06 -6.98 31.00
CA PRO A 63 -8.82 -7.53 30.47
C PRO A 63 -8.80 -7.78 28.96
N TYR A 64 -7.59 -7.67 28.40
CA TYR A 64 -7.24 -8.10 27.04
C TYR A 64 -5.77 -8.56 26.97
N VAL A 65 -5.42 -9.29 25.90
CA VAL A 65 -4.05 -9.77 25.66
C VAL A 65 -3.45 -9.10 24.44
N THR A 66 -2.20 -8.67 24.51
CA THR A 66 -1.37 -8.28 23.36
C THR A 66 -0.19 -9.21 23.22
N VAL A 67 0.00 -9.74 22.02
CA VAL A 67 1.12 -10.63 21.68
C VAL A 67 2.19 -9.78 21.02
N CYS A 68 3.40 -9.81 21.59
CA CYS A 68 4.53 -9.05 21.08
C CYS A 68 5.70 -9.96 20.73
N LEU A 69 6.36 -9.63 19.61
CA LEU A 69 7.56 -10.29 19.11
C LEU A 69 8.60 -9.26 18.73
N ALA A 70 9.81 -9.36 19.26
CA ALA A 70 10.88 -8.40 19.02
C ALA A 70 10.45 -6.93 19.29
N GLY A 71 9.46 -6.70 20.16
CA GLY A 71 8.88 -5.38 20.46
C GLY A 71 7.76 -4.92 19.52
N ALA A 72 7.47 -5.64 18.43
CA ALA A 72 6.31 -5.39 17.57
C ALA A 72 5.06 -6.08 18.12
N THR A 73 3.91 -5.42 18.08
CA THR A 73 2.63 -6.05 18.43
C THR A 73 2.06 -6.79 17.23
N VAL A 74 1.99 -8.11 17.31
CA VAL A 74 1.56 -8.98 16.20
C VAL A 74 0.10 -9.41 16.29
N ALA A 75 -0.48 -9.43 17.50
CA ALA A 75 -1.89 -9.69 17.71
C ALA A 75 -2.42 -9.03 18.99
N ARG A 76 -3.73 -8.81 19.03
CA ARG A 76 -4.44 -8.27 20.19
C ARG A 76 -5.85 -8.86 20.25
N THR A 77 -6.28 -9.28 21.43
CA THR A 77 -7.67 -9.74 21.65
C THR A 77 -8.64 -8.59 21.86
N ARG A 78 -9.95 -8.88 21.81
CA ARG A 78 -10.96 -7.96 22.35
C ARG A 78 -10.79 -7.73 23.85
N VAL A 79 -11.34 -6.61 24.29
CA VAL A 79 -11.51 -6.28 25.71
C VAL A 79 -12.75 -7.01 26.22
N ILE A 80 -12.62 -7.75 27.32
CA ILE A 80 -13.77 -8.36 28.01
C ILE A 80 -14.05 -7.52 29.24
N SER A 81 -15.25 -6.95 29.32
CA SER A 81 -15.57 -6.08 30.43
C SER A 81 -15.86 -6.83 31.72
N ASN A 82 -15.39 -6.31 32.85
CA ASN A 82 -15.70 -6.72 34.21
C ASN A 82 -15.52 -8.22 34.46
N SER A 83 -14.31 -8.74 34.20
CA SER A 83 -13.99 -10.15 34.44
C SER A 83 -12.57 -10.37 34.95
N GLN A 84 -12.45 -11.13 36.04
CA GLN A 84 -11.17 -11.68 36.52
C GLN A 84 -10.85 -13.06 35.93
N HIS A 85 -11.80 -13.64 35.19
CA HIS A 85 -11.70 -14.93 34.50
C HIS A 85 -12.19 -14.79 33.05
N PRO A 86 -11.52 -13.96 32.23
CA PRO A 86 -11.97 -13.67 30.87
C PRO A 86 -11.85 -14.90 29.96
N ILE A 87 -12.87 -15.14 29.13
CA ILE A 87 -12.87 -16.15 28.06
C ILE A 87 -12.96 -15.43 26.71
N TRP A 88 -11.83 -15.31 26.03
CA TRP A 88 -11.76 -14.70 24.69
C TRP A 88 -12.15 -15.71 23.62
N ASN A 89 -11.54 -16.89 23.66
CA ASN A 89 -11.66 -17.93 22.65
C ASN A 89 -11.48 -17.36 21.23
N GLU A 90 -10.41 -16.58 21.03
CA GLU A 90 -10.10 -15.91 19.77
C GLU A 90 -8.95 -16.62 19.05
N ARG A 91 -9.09 -16.76 17.72
CA ARG A 91 -8.09 -17.37 16.85
C ARG A 91 -7.47 -16.30 15.96
N PHE A 92 -6.16 -16.39 15.78
CA PHE A 92 -5.36 -15.50 14.96
C PHE A 92 -4.53 -16.34 13.99
N LYS A 93 -4.46 -15.88 12.74
CA LYS A 93 -3.48 -16.32 11.75
C LYS A 93 -2.52 -15.17 11.53
N ILE A 94 -1.30 -15.32 12.02
CA ILE A 94 -0.34 -14.21 12.12
C ILE A 94 0.85 -14.54 11.22
N PRO A 95 1.08 -13.79 10.12
CA PRO A 95 2.31 -13.91 9.37
C PRO A 95 3.47 -13.41 10.23
N LEU A 96 4.52 -14.21 10.35
CA LEU A 96 5.72 -13.91 11.10
C LEU A 96 6.95 -13.82 10.19
N ALA A 97 7.75 -12.78 10.45
CA ALA A 97 9.09 -12.60 9.92
C ALA A 97 9.96 -11.92 10.99
N HIS A 98 10.05 -12.53 12.17
CA HIS A 98 10.60 -11.88 13.37
C HIS A 98 11.84 -12.62 13.91
N PRO A 99 13.00 -11.96 14.05
CA PRO A 99 14.10 -12.46 14.86
C PRO A 99 13.78 -12.24 16.35
N THR A 100 13.57 -13.30 17.10
CA THR A 100 13.17 -13.22 18.52
C THR A 100 13.60 -14.43 19.33
N SER A 101 13.81 -14.25 20.63
CA SER A 101 14.07 -15.35 21.57
C SER A 101 12.81 -15.87 22.24
N GLN A 102 11.74 -15.08 22.30
CA GLN A 102 10.53 -15.42 23.05
C GLN A 102 9.28 -14.69 22.54
N PHE A 103 8.13 -15.31 22.75
CA PHE A 103 6.81 -14.71 22.65
C PHE A 103 6.42 -14.07 23.97
N GLU A 104 5.94 -12.83 23.92
CA GLU A 104 5.48 -12.11 25.10
C GLU A 104 3.99 -11.84 25.00
N PHE A 105 3.22 -12.45 25.89
CA PHE A 105 1.78 -12.29 26.02
C PHE A 105 1.49 -11.34 27.17
N TYR A 106 1.35 -10.05 26.85
CA TYR A 106 1.03 -9.03 27.84
C TYR A 106 -0.47 -9.05 28.11
N VAL A 107 -0.84 -9.38 29.35
CA VAL A 107 -2.21 -9.28 29.84
C VAL A 107 -2.38 -7.90 30.46
N LYS A 108 -3.32 -7.13 29.94
CA LYS A 108 -3.54 -5.72 30.29
C LYS A 108 -4.99 -5.49 30.66
N ASP A 109 -5.20 -4.48 31.48
CA ASP A 109 -6.51 -3.94 31.78
C ASP A 109 -6.79 -2.69 30.94
N ASN A 110 -8.03 -2.48 30.52
CA ASN A 110 -8.41 -1.36 29.65
C ASN A 110 -9.21 -0.28 30.41
N ASP A 111 -8.50 0.56 31.16
CA ASP A 111 -9.08 1.68 31.89
C ASP A 111 -9.33 2.93 31.02
N VAL A 112 -10.19 3.83 31.52
CA VAL A 112 -10.56 5.10 30.88
C VAL A 112 -9.36 6.05 30.65
N PHE A 113 -8.28 5.90 31.42
CA PHE A 113 -7.10 6.78 31.39
C PHE A 113 -5.81 6.13 30.87
N GLY A 114 -5.89 4.93 30.29
CA GLY A 114 -4.72 4.19 29.81
C GLY A 114 -4.87 2.70 30.08
N ALA A 115 -4.03 1.87 29.46
CA ALA A 115 -4.06 0.44 29.72
C ALA A 115 -3.03 0.08 30.79
N ASP A 116 -3.48 -0.53 31.90
CA ASP A 116 -2.63 -0.96 32.99
C ASP A 116 -2.11 -2.39 32.75
N LEU A 117 -0.82 -2.63 32.97
CA LEU A 117 -0.21 -3.95 32.80
C LEU A 117 -0.51 -4.85 34.01
N ILE A 118 -1.18 -5.98 33.78
CA ILE A 118 -1.40 -7.01 34.80
C ILE A 118 -0.16 -7.90 34.94
N GLY A 119 0.39 -8.35 33.81
CA GLY A 119 1.60 -9.15 33.75
C GLY A 119 1.85 -9.74 32.37
N VAL A 120 2.89 -10.57 32.26
CA VAL A 120 3.37 -11.16 31.01
C VAL A 120 3.52 -12.66 31.16
N ALA A 121 2.98 -13.41 30.20
CA ALA A 121 3.31 -14.83 30.01
C ALA A 121 4.33 -14.96 28.86
N ILE A 122 5.30 -15.87 29.00
CA ILE A 122 6.42 -16.02 28.07
C ILE A 122 6.45 -17.44 27.51
N VAL A 123 6.64 -17.56 26.20
CA VAL A 123 6.88 -18.85 25.51
C VAL A 123 8.18 -18.75 24.71
N PRO A 124 9.18 -19.62 24.91
CA PRO A 124 10.43 -19.57 24.16
C PRO A 124 10.23 -19.76 22.65
N ALA A 125 10.88 -18.92 21.83
CA ALA A 125 10.73 -18.97 20.38
C ALA A 125 11.31 -20.27 19.77
N VAL A 126 12.33 -20.85 20.42
CA VAL A 126 12.92 -22.13 20.03
C VAL A 126 11.95 -23.30 20.12
N GLU A 127 11.01 -23.27 21.08
CA GLU A 127 9.96 -24.29 21.22
C GLU A 127 8.94 -24.14 20.09
N VAL A 128 8.50 -22.91 19.83
CA VAL A 128 7.55 -22.61 18.74
C VAL A 128 8.12 -22.97 17.37
N LEU A 129 9.41 -22.75 17.14
CA LEU A 129 10.09 -23.08 15.88
C LEU A 129 10.07 -24.58 15.53
N ARG A 130 9.87 -25.47 16.52
CA ARG A 130 9.78 -26.92 16.29
C ARG A 130 8.54 -27.32 15.49
N GLY A 131 7.51 -26.47 15.46
CA GLY A 131 6.27 -26.70 14.70
C GLY A 131 5.27 -27.66 15.37
N GLU A 132 5.58 -28.12 16.58
CA GLU A 132 4.67 -28.92 17.41
C GLU A 132 3.52 -28.05 17.96
N ILE A 133 2.40 -28.68 18.27
CA ILE A 133 1.27 -27.98 18.91
C ILE A 133 1.65 -27.73 20.37
N ILE A 134 1.69 -26.45 20.75
CA ILE A 134 1.90 -26.01 22.12
C ILE A 134 0.54 -25.64 22.70
N SER A 135 0.09 -26.34 23.73
CA SER A 135 -1.20 -26.08 24.40
C SER A 135 -1.06 -26.22 25.91
N GLY A 136 -1.55 -25.23 26.66
CA GLY A 136 -1.53 -25.30 28.11
C GLY A 136 -1.70 -23.95 28.82
N TRP A 137 -1.59 -24.00 30.14
CA TRP A 137 -1.63 -22.83 31.01
C TRP A 137 -0.23 -22.25 31.21
N PHE A 138 -0.07 -20.97 30.88
CA PHE A 138 1.17 -20.23 31.04
C PHE A 138 1.04 -19.23 32.18
N PRO A 139 1.93 -19.24 33.18
CA PRO A 139 1.86 -18.35 34.32
C PRO A 139 2.05 -16.89 33.88
N ILE A 140 1.24 -15.99 34.43
CA ILE A 140 1.35 -14.55 34.20
C ILE A 140 2.24 -13.97 35.29
N ILE A 141 3.35 -13.35 34.90
CA ILE A 141 4.33 -12.78 35.82
C ILE A 141 4.21 -11.25 35.81
N SER A 142 4.06 -10.64 36.98
CA SER A 142 4.02 -9.18 37.11
C SER A 142 5.40 -8.54 36.93
N SER A 143 5.46 -7.22 36.85
CA SER A 143 6.71 -6.45 36.83
C SER A 143 7.62 -6.70 38.05
N TYR A 144 7.07 -7.23 39.15
CA TYR A 144 7.81 -7.59 40.37
C TYR A 144 8.40 -9.02 40.32
N GLY A 145 8.33 -9.71 39.18
CA GLY A 145 8.90 -11.05 38.99
C GLY A 145 8.12 -12.18 39.67
N LYS A 146 6.90 -11.92 40.13
CA LYS A 146 6.00 -12.90 40.77
C LYS A 146 4.59 -12.85 40.17
N PRO A 147 3.80 -13.93 40.24
CA PRO A 147 2.40 -13.91 39.83
C PRO A 147 1.58 -12.85 40.61
N PRO A 148 0.70 -12.07 39.95
CA PRO A 148 -0.14 -11.07 40.64
C PRO A 148 -1.06 -11.67 41.71
N LYS A 149 -1.50 -12.91 41.49
CA LYS A 149 -2.30 -13.75 42.39
C LYS A 149 -1.85 -15.21 42.26
N PRO A 150 -2.10 -16.07 43.25
CA PRO A 150 -1.94 -17.52 43.10
C PRO A 150 -2.69 -18.02 41.86
N ASP A 151 -2.07 -18.93 41.10
CA ASP A 151 -2.60 -19.55 39.89
C ASP A 151 -2.95 -18.62 38.72
N CYS A 152 -2.54 -17.34 38.78
CA CYS A 152 -2.73 -16.37 37.71
C CYS A 152 -2.01 -16.82 36.43
N ALA A 153 -2.78 -17.18 35.41
CA ALA A 153 -2.28 -17.80 34.19
C ALA A 153 -3.20 -17.53 32.99
N VAL A 154 -2.65 -17.66 31.78
CA VAL A 154 -3.35 -17.58 30.50
C VAL A 154 -3.28 -18.93 29.78
N HIS A 155 -4.41 -19.38 29.23
CA HIS A 155 -4.52 -20.62 28.47
C HIS A 155 -4.37 -20.32 26.98
N LEU A 156 -3.32 -20.89 26.39
CA LEU A 156 -2.94 -20.67 25.01
C LEU A 156 -2.87 -22.01 24.26
N GLU A 157 -3.15 -21.95 22.96
CA GLU A 157 -2.89 -23.03 22.02
C GLU A 157 -2.25 -22.40 20.77
N MET A 158 -1.10 -22.89 20.33
CA MET A 158 -0.41 -22.34 19.17
C MET A 158 0.33 -23.39 18.36
N LYS A 159 0.37 -23.17 17.04
CA LYS A 159 1.11 -23.99 16.08
C LYS A 159 1.77 -23.08 15.06
N PHE A 160 3.07 -23.27 14.85
CA PHE A 160 3.83 -22.53 13.84
C PHE A 160 4.04 -23.38 12.60
N ILE A 161 3.80 -22.80 11.43
CA ILE A 161 3.97 -23.42 10.12
C ILE A 161 5.05 -22.63 9.40
N LYS A 162 6.16 -23.28 9.06
CA LYS A 162 7.27 -22.61 8.36
C LYS A 162 6.87 -22.26 6.93
N CYS A 163 7.41 -21.16 6.40
CA CYS A 163 7.19 -20.78 4.99
C CYS A 163 7.49 -21.93 4.02
N GLU A 164 8.58 -22.67 4.26
CA GLU A 164 9.04 -23.78 3.41
C GLU A 164 8.07 -24.99 3.40
N GLU A 165 7.13 -25.07 4.35
CA GLU A 165 6.12 -26.13 4.42
C GLU A 165 4.84 -25.78 3.65
N MET A 166 4.67 -24.52 3.25
CA MET A 166 3.48 -24.03 2.55
C MET A 166 3.54 -24.41 1.06
N SER A 167 2.42 -24.88 0.51
CA SER A 167 2.35 -25.35 -0.89
C SER A 167 2.67 -24.24 -1.91
N PHE A 168 2.09 -23.04 -1.75
CA PHE A 168 2.32 -21.91 -2.65
C PHE A 168 3.77 -21.37 -2.59
N PHE A 169 4.49 -21.60 -1.49
CA PHE A 169 5.91 -21.22 -1.38
C PHE A 169 6.80 -22.03 -2.33
N LYS A 170 6.39 -23.25 -2.71
CA LYS A 170 7.15 -24.14 -3.60
C LYS A 170 6.76 -24.02 -5.07
N TYR A 171 5.53 -23.63 -5.36
CA TYR A 171 4.95 -23.78 -6.69
C TYR A 171 4.43 -22.48 -7.33
N GLY A 172 4.55 -21.33 -6.65
CA GLY A 172 4.14 -20.02 -7.19
C GLY A 172 2.71 -19.60 -6.80
N MET A 173 2.28 -18.41 -7.24
CA MET A 173 0.98 -17.82 -6.85
C MET A 173 -0.22 -18.45 -7.60
N ALA A 174 0.03 -19.03 -8.78
CA ALA A 174 -1.02 -19.48 -9.68
C ALA A 174 -0.88 -20.98 -10.02
N THR A 175 -0.70 -21.82 -9.01
CA THR A 175 -0.54 -23.28 -9.14
C THR A 175 -1.73 -23.95 -9.80
N ASN A 176 -2.95 -23.52 -9.46
CA ASN A 176 -4.22 -23.96 -10.03
C ASN A 176 -5.24 -22.80 -9.98
N SER A 177 -6.21 -22.76 -10.91
CA SER A 177 -7.26 -21.71 -10.95
C SER A 177 -8.05 -21.61 -9.64
N ASN A 178 -8.29 -22.74 -8.97
CA ASN A 178 -8.97 -22.82 -7.67
C ASN A 178 -8.12 -22.35 -6.46
N GLU A 179 -6.83 -22.04 -6.67
CA GLU A 179 -5.91 -21.60 -5.61
C GLU A 179 -5.47 -20.15 -5.78
N PHE A 180 -5.95 -19.44 -6.81
CA PHE A 180 -5.63 -18.04 -7.02
C PHE A 180 -6.18 -17.16 -5.90
N GLY A 181 -5.32 -16.25 -5.40
CA GLY A 181 -5.66 -15.25 -4.42
C GLY A 181 -5.52 -15.71 -2.96
N ILE A 182 -5.96 -14.84 -2.06
CA ILE A 182 -5.99 -15.07 -0.62
C ILE A 182 -7.34 -15.67 -0.26
N ARG A 183 -7.33 -16.88 0.30
CA ARG A 183 -8.53 -17.55 0.79
C ARG A 183 -9.13 -16.78 1.96
N ASN A 184 -10.46 -16.81 2.08
CA ASN A 184 -11.20 -16.21 3.20
C ASN A 184 -10.93 -14.70 3.38
N CYS A 185 -10.58 -13.99 2.31
CA CYS A 185 -10.50 -12.53 2.33
C CYS A 185 -11.91 -11.92 2.24
N TYR A 186 -12.08 -10.68 2.70
CA TYR A 186 -13.36 -9.96 2.64
C TYR A 186 -13.96 -9.92 1.22
N PHE A 187 -13.11 -9.71 0.22
CA PHE A 187 -13.46 -9.89 -1.18
C PHE A 187 -12.76 -11.15 -1.70
N PRO A 188 -13.52 -12.15 -2.20
CA PRO A 188 -12.93 -13.35 -2.75
C PRO A 188 -12.25 -13.05 -4.10
N ALA A 189 -11.44 -13.99 -4.57
CA ALA A 189 -10.95 -13.96 -5.94
C ALA A 189 -12.12 -14.13 -6.92
N ARG A 190 -12.06 -13.37 -8.02
CA ARG A 190 -13.06 -13.32 -9.08
C ARG A 190 -12.47 -13.84 -10.39
N HIS A 191 -13.27 -14.58 -11.14
CA HIS A 191 -12.91 -15.13 -12.45
C HIS A 191 -13.68 -14.43 -13.57
N GLY A 192 -13.28 -14.66 -14.82
CA GLY A 192 -13.98 -14.13 -16.00
C GLY A 192 -13.82 -12.61 -16.18
N GLY A 193 -12.77 -12.03 -15.58
CA GLY A 193 -12.50 -10.61 -15.60
C GLY A 193 -11.66 -10.16 -16.79
N SER A 194 -11.47 -8.85 -16.88
CA SER A 194 -10.49 -8.24 -17.77
C SER A 194 -9.79 -7.09 -17.05
N VAL A 195 -8.47 -6.99 -17.22
CA VAL A 195 -7.66 -5.91 -16.67
C VAL A 195 -6.90 -5.23 -17.81
N THR A 196 -7.05 -3.91 -17.90
CA THR A 196 -6.16 -3.05 -18.70
C THR A 196 -5.18 -2.37 -17.76
N LEU A 197 -3.89 -2.48 -18.04
CA LEU A 197 -2.82 -1.88 -17.25
C LEU A 197 -2.40 -0.57 -17.91
N TYR A 198 -2.32 0.49 -17.11
CA TYR A 198 -1.97 1.82 -17.58
C TYR A 198 -0.64 2.27 -16.98
N GLN A 199 0.27 2.63 -17.88
CA GLN A 199 1.52 3.31 -17.61
C GLN A 199 1.28 4.81 -17.81
N ASP A 200 1.46 5.61 -16.76
CA ASP A 200 1.13 7.03 -16.70
C ASP A 200 -0.34 7.38 -16.97
N ALA A 201 -0.63 8.68 -16.97
CA ALA A 201 -1.94 9.21 -17.33
C ALA A 201 -2.22 9.08 -18.84
N HIS A 202 -1.18 9.09 -19.67
CA HIS A 202 -1.31 9.06 -21.12
C HIS A 202 -0.09 8.43 -21.79
N VAL A 203 -0.31 7.57 -22.79
CA VAL A 203 0.77 7.00 -23.62
C VAL A 203 0.40 7.13 -25.08
N MET A 204 1.32 7.67 -25.89
CA MET A 204 1.19 7.64 -27.34
C MET A 204 1.76 6.32 -27.89
N GLN A 205 1.00 5.60 -28.71
CA GLN A 205 1.41 4.26 -29.18
C GLN A 205 2.77 4.22 -29.91
N SER A 206 3.21 5.34 -30.51
CA SER A 206 4.46 5.43 -31.25
C SER A 206 5.69 5.78 -30.40
N THR A 207 5.55 6.06 -29.10
CA THR A 207 6.67 6.52 -28.26
C THR A 207 7.49 5.38 -27.66
N LEU A 208 6.90 4.18 -27.54
CA LEU A 208 7.57 3.02 -26.96
C LEU A 208 7.76 1.90 -28.01
N PRO A 209 8.87 1.13 -27.93
CA PRO A 209 9.13 0.05 -28.87
C PRO A 209 8.10 -1.07 -28.75
N PRO A 210 7.81 -1.80 -29.86
CA PRO A 210 6.84 -2.88 -29.85
C PRO A 210 7.34 -4.06 -29.00
N ILE A 211 6.45 -4.63 -28.18
CA ILE A 211 6.74 -5.79 -27.33
C ILE A 211 5.85 -6.95 -27.77
N MET A 212 6.48 -8.03 -28.24
CA MET A 212 5.76 -9.22 -28.68
C MET A 212 5.31 -10.06 -27.49
N LEU A 213 4.02 -10.39 -27.48
CA LEU A 213 3.41 -11.38 -26.59
C LEU A 213 3.45 -12.77 -27.23
N GLU A 214 3.32 -13.82 -26.43
CA GLU A 214 3.42 -15.19 -26.98
C GLU A 214 2.21 -15.64 -27.80
N ASN A 215 1.08 -14.92 -27.73
CA ASN A 215 -0.07 -15.15 -28.61
C ASN A 215 0.13 -14.55 -30.02
N GLY A 216 1.31 -13.99 -30.31
CA GLY A 216 1.66 -13.37 -31.60
C GLY A 216 1.19 -11.92 -31.74
N THR A 217 0.57 -11.34 -30.70
CA THR A 217 0.14 -9.94 -30.69
C THR A 217 1.22 -9.03 -30.09
N VAL A 218 1.11 -7.72 -30.38
CA VAL A 218 1.94 -6.69 -29.77
C VAL A 218 1.21 -6.16 -28.54
N PHE A 219 1.93 -6.01 -27.42
CA PHE A 219 1.41 -5.34 -26.23
C PHE A 219 1.01 -3.90 -26.57
N LYS A 220 -0.20 -3.50 -26.20
CA LYS A 220 -0.76 -2.17 -26.49
C LYS A 220 -0.83 -1.35 -25.23
N ASN A 221 -0.26 -0.15 -25.27
CA ASN A 221 -0.39 0.83 -24.21
C ASN A 221 -1.70 1.61 -24.40
N GLU A 222 -2.63 1.55 -23.46
CA GLU A 222 -3.87 2.30 -23.53
C GLU A 222 -3.73 3.66 -22.80
N PRO A 223 -4.36 4.75 -23.27
CA PRO A 223 -4.24 6.07 -22.63
C PRO A 223 -5.22 6.21 -21.45
N CYS A 224 -4.72 6.14 -20.21
CA CYS A 224 -5.51 6.08 -18.97
C CYS A 224 -6.60 7.16 -18.85
N TRP A 225 -6.21 8.44 -18.87
CA TRP A 225 -7.14 9.55 -18.67
C TRP A 225 -8.08 9.75 -19.86
N GLU A 226 -7.66 9.36 -21.06
CA GLU A 226 -8.53 9.34 -22.24
C GLU A 226 -9.59 8.24 -22.12
N ASP A 227 -9.22 7.05 -21.67
CA ASP A 227 -10.17 5.98 -21.35
C ASP A 227 -11.14 6.37 -20.23
N ILE A 228 -10.68 7.04 -19.16
CA ILE A 228 -11.54 7.57 -18.11
C ILE A 228 -12.51 8.63 -18.66
N CYS A 229 -12.03 9.54 -19.51
CA CYS A 229 -12.85 10.56 -20.15
C CYS A 229 -13.98 9.95 -20.98
N HIS A 230 -13.64 8.98 -21.85
CA HIS A 230 -14.60 8.25 -22.65
C HIS A 230 -15.60 7.49 -21.78
N ALA A 231 -15.13 6.78 -20.75
CA ALA A 231 -15.98 6.02 -19.85
C ALA A 231 -16.99 6.92 -19.09
N ILE A 232 -16.59 8.12 -18.68
CA ILE A 232 -17.49 9.11 -18.08
C ILE A 232 -18.52 9.62 -19.10
N LEU A 233 -18.07 9.92 -20.33
CA LEU A 233 -18.94 10.43 -21.40
C LEU A 233 -19.99 9.40 -21.84
N GLU A 234 -19.60 8.13 -21.90
CA GLU A 234 -20.46 7.01 -22.30
C GLU A 234 -21.34 6.47 -21.16
N ALA A 235 -21.14 6.91 -19.91
CA ALA A 235 -21.96 6.52 -18.77
C ALA A 235 -23.40 7.00 -18.93
N HIS A 236 -24.36 6.13 -18.63
CA HIS A 236 -25.79 6.42 -18.74
C HIS A 236 -26.48 6.53 -17.37
N HIS A 237 -25.94 5.90 -16.34
CA HIS A 237 -26.60 5.80 -15.04
C HIS A 237 -25.75 6.36 -13.90
N MET A 238 -24.45 6.07 -13.85
CA MET A 238 -23.61 6.43 -12.72
C MET A 238 -22.17 6.80 -13.09
N VAL A 239 -21.65 7.77 -12.35
CA VAL A 239 -20.22 8.11 -12.28
C VAL A 239 -19.87 8.34 -10.82
N TYR A 240 -19.21 7.37 -10.20
CA TYR A 240 -18.78 7.47 -8.81
C TYR A 240 -17.26 7.65 -8.76
N ILE A 241 -16.79 8.68 -8.06
CA ILE A 241 -15.38 9.04 -7.99
C ILE A 241 -14.93 9.04 -6.53
N VAL A 242 -13.75 8.47 -6.30
CA VAL A 242 -13.02 8.52 -5.04
C VAL A 242 -11.66 9.13 -5.33
N GLY A 243 -11.25 10.10 -4.52
CA GLY A 243 -9.90 10.65 -4.62
C GLY A 243 -9.41 11.15 -3.27
N TRP A 244 -8.09 11.07 -3.08
CA TRP A 244 -7.44 11.85 -2.04
C TRP A 244 -7.55 13.34 -2.36
N SER A 245 -7.40 13.69 -3.64
CA SER A 245 -7.66 15.03 -4.17
C SER A 245 -8.38 14.93 -5.52
N VAL A 246 -9.26 15.89 -5.79
CA VAL A 246 -9.90 16.06 -7.10
C VAL A 246 -9.84 17.54 -7.46
N PHE A 247 -9.13 17.87 -8.55
CA PHE A 247 -9.01 19.26 -8.98
C PHE A 247 -9.89 19.50 -10.21
N HIS A 248 -11.00 20.18 -10.01
CA HIS A 248 -12.06 20.30 -11.01
C HIS A 248 -11.66 21.03 -12.31
N LYS A 249 -10.54 21.77 -12.33
CA LYS A 249 -10.08 22.50 -13.52
C LYS A 249 -9.23 21.67 -14.48
N VAL A 250 -8.75 20.48 -14.05
CA VAL A 250 -7.92 19.65 -14.93
C VAL A 250 -8.70 19.21 -16.16
N ARG A 251 -7.98 19.04 -17.26
CA ARG A 251 -8.50 18.42 -18.48
C ARG A 251 -7.92 17.01 -18.58
N LEU A 252 -8.81 16.03 -18.76
CA LEU A 252 -8.43 14.62 -18.84
C LEU A 252 -7.66 14.31 -20.12
N VAL A 253 -8.05 14.90 -21.25
CA VAL A 253 -7.40 14.68 -22.55
C VAL A 253 -6.79 15.98 -23.05
N ARG A 254 -5.48 15.93 -23.30
CA ARG A 254 -4.68 17.06 -23.80
C ARG A 254 -4.09 16.76 -25.17
N GLU A 255 -3.66 15.52 -25.37
CA GLU A 255 -3.17 14.99 -26.64
C GLU A 255 -4.06 13.81 -27.06
N PRO A 256 -5.19 14.02 -27.76
CA PRO A 256 -6.13 12.95 -28.06
C PRO A 256 -5.55 11.93 -29.05
N THR A 257 -5.71 10.63 -28.75
CA THR A 257 -5.32 9.53 -29.66
C THR A 257 -6.47 9.05 -30.53
N ARG A 258 -7.72 9.38 -30.15
CA ARG A 258 -8.93 9.11 -30.91
C ARG A 258 -9.91 10.29 -30.86
N PRO A 259 -10.93 10.34 -31.73
CA PRO A 259 -11.91 11.42 -31.72
C PRO A 259 -12.63 11.54 -30.37
N LEU A 260 -12.63 12.75 -29.81
CA LEU A 260 -13.27 13.02 -28.52
C LEU A 260 -14.80 13.16 -28.69
N PRO A 261 -15.60 12.49 -27.85
CA PRO A 261 -17.05 12.71 -27.82
C PRO A 261 -17.37 14.14 -27.39
N LYS A 262 -18.61 14.57 -27.63
CA LYS A 262 -19.08 15.88 -27.19
C LYS A 262 -18.89 16.02 -25.67
N GLY A 263 -18.18 17.07 -25.26
CA GLY A 263 -17.82 17.29 -23.86
C GLY A 263 -16.42 16.80 -23.46
N GLY A 264 -15.71 16.05 -24.31
CA GLY A 264 -14.38 15.51 -23.99
C GLY A 264 -13.26 16.55 -23.87
N SER A 265 -13.46 17.76 -24.37
CA SER A 265 -12.53 18.88 -24.20
C SER A 265 -12.77 19.71 -22.94
N LEU A 266 -13.85 19.44 -22.18
CA LEU A 266 -14.23 20.19 -20.98
C LEU A 266 -13.24 19.96 -19.83
N SER A 267 -13.26 20.87 -18.84
CA SER A 267 -12.66 20.61 -17.54
C SER A 267 -13.37 19.44 -16.85
N LEU A 268 -12.70 18.75 -15.94
CA LEU A 268 -13.30 17.66 -15.17
C LEU A 268 -14.61 18.09 -14.47
N GLY A 269 -14.61 19.28 -13.87
CA GLY A 269 -15.79 19.82 -13.20
C GLY A 269 -16.96 20.05 -14.14
N ASP A 270 -16.69 20.60 -15.33
CA ASP A 270 -17.74 20.87 -16.32
C ASP A 270 -18.21 19.59 -17.02
N LEU A 271 -17.31 18.62 -17.24
CA LEU A 271 -17.65 17.28 -17.71
C LEU A 271 -18.60 16.56 -16.75
N LEU A 272 -18.31 16.59 -15.46
CA LEU A 272 -19.16 15.95 -14.44
C LEU A 272 -20.52 16.65 -14.30
N LYS A 273 -20.56 17.98 -14.39
CA LYS A 273 -21.82 18.73 -14.45
C LYS A 273 -22.62 18.37 -15.70
N TYR A 274 -21.98 18.36 -16.87
CA TYR A 274 -22.58 17.98 -18.14
C TYR A 274 -23.27 16.61 -18.05
N LYS A 275 -22.58 15.59 -17.50
CA LYS A 275 -23.18 14.26 -17.29
C LYS A 275 -24.30 14.28 -16.25
N SER A 276 -24.16 15.05 -15.18
CA SER A 276 -25.23 15.19 -14.19
C SER A 276 -26.50 15.85 -14.76
N GLU A 277 -26.36 16.79 -15.70
CA GLU A 277 -27.45 17.46 -16.40
C GLU A 277 -28.17 16.53 -17.39
N GLU A 278 -27.45 15.56 -17.98
CA GLU A 278 -28.03 14.46 -18.75
C GLU A 278 -28.79 13.42 -17.90
N GLY A 279 -28.77 13.57 -16.57
CA GLY A 279 -29.47 12.68 -15.63
C GLY A 279 -28.59 11.57 -15.04
N VAL A 280 -27.29 11.51 -15.37
CA VAL A 280 -26.36 10.54 -14.79
C VAL A 280 -26.12 10.86 -13.31
N ARG A 281 -26.07 9.83 -12.45
CA ARG A 281 -25.79 10.01 -11.02
C ARG A 281 -24.30 10.15 -10.77
N VAL A 282 -23.87 11.38 -10.50
CA VAL A 282 -22.49 11.70 -10.18
C VAL A 282 -22.29 11.82 -8.66
N LEU A 283 -21.48 10.95 -8.05
CA LEU A 283 -21.17 10.96 -6.61
C LEU A 283 -19.66 11.00 -6.37
N LEU A 284 -19.20 11.94 -5.54
CA LEU A 284 -17.78 12.10 -5.22
C LEU A 284 -17.53 11.84 -3.72
N LEU A 285 -16.56 10.98 -3.41
CA LEU A 285 -15.97 10.82 -2.08
C LEU A 285 -14.53 11.35 -2.11
N VAL A 286 -14.38 12.63 -1.76
CA VAL A 286 -13.08 13.30 -1.65
C VAL A 286 -12.69 13.39 -0.18
N TRP A 287 -11.41 13.26 0.12
CA TRP A 287 -10.90 13.47 1.48
C TRP A 287 -11.12 14.92 1.94
N ASP A 288 -11.62 15.08 3.17
CA ASP A 288 -11.83 16.38 3.81
C ASP A 288 -10.54 16.80 4.52
N ASP A 289 -9.73 17.58 3.83
CA ASP A 289 -8.56 18.20 4.45
C ASP A 289 -9.00 19.33 5.40
N LYS A 290 -9.14 18.98 6.68
CA LYS A 290 -9.52 19.94 7.72
C LYS A 290 -8.54 21.12 7.88
N THR A 291 -7.33 21.03 7.33
CA THR A 291 -6.35 22.12 7.38
C THR A 291 -6.57 23.20 6.30
N SER A 292 -7.29 22.88 5.22
CA SER A 292 -7.67 23.86 4.19
C SER A 292 -8.94 24.67 4.52
N HIS A 293 -9.64 24.32 5.61
CA HIS A 293 -10.71 25.14 6.18
C HIS A 293 -10.19 26.10 7.27
N SER A 294 -9.49 27.16 6.85
CA SER A 294 -9.12 28.28 7.74
C SER A 294 -10.34 29.16 8.06
N LYS A 295 -11.24 28.66 8.90
CA LYS A 295 -12.22 29.50 9.61
C LYS A 295 -12.00 29.39 11.11
N PHE A 296 -11.41 30.44 11.67
CA PHE A 296 -11.40 30.80 13.08
C PHE A 296 -10.88 29.74 14.07
N PHE A 297 -9.63 29.89 14.51
CA PHE A 297 -9.12 29.51 15.84
C PHE A 297 -9.56 28.16 16.44
N ILE A 298 -9.64 27.10 15.63
CA ILE A 298 -9.67 25.73 16.15
C ILE A 298 -8.62 24.91 15.37
N ASN A 299 -7.35 25.04 15.77
CA ASN A 299 -6.32 24.07 15.42
C ASN A 299 -6.64 22.74 16.12
N THR A 300 -7.57 21.98 15.55
CA THR A 300 -7.84 20.62 15.97
C THR A 300 -6.74 19.71 15.41
N VAL A 301 -5.56 19.72 16.03
CA VAL A 301 -4.48 18.74 15.74
C VAL A 301 -4.90 17.32 16.16
N VAL A 302 -6.07 17.15 16.78
CA VAL A 302 -6.55 15.87 17.30
C VAL A 302 -7.92 15.55 16.71
N GLY A 303 -7.96 15.16 15.43
CA GLY A 303 -9.21 14.84 14.74
C GLY A 303 -9.11 13.78 13.65
N THR A 304 -8.09 13.82 12.80
CA THR A 304 -7.82 12.81 11.75
C THR A 304 -6.34 12.86 11.37
N LEU A 305 -5.48 12.06 12.01
CA LEU A 305 -4.04 11.96 11.66
C LEU A 305 -3.82 11.36 10.26
N PHE A 306 -4.84 10.66 9.75
CA PHE A 306 -4.80 9.79 8.58
C PHE A 306 -5.81 10.24 7.52
N THR A 307 -5.58 9.80 6.27
CA THR A 307 -6.31 10.27 5.09
C THR A 307 -7.17 9.18 4.44
N HIS A 308 -8.08 9.59 3.56
CA HIS A 308 -8.71 8.68 2.63
C HIS A 308 -7.93 8.69 1.31
N HIS A 309 -7.12 7.66 1.08
CA HIS A 309 -6.11 7.67 0.03
C HIS A 309 -6.44 6.80 -1.21
N GLN A 310 -7.63 6.21 -1.25
CA GLN A 310 -8.15 5.48 -2.42
C GLN A 310 -8.37 6.43 -3.62
N LYS A 311 -7.96 6.00 -4.82
CA LYS A 311 -8.28 6.68 -6.10
C LYS A 311 -9.07 5.73 -6.97
N CYS A 312 -10.33 6.07 -7.27
CA CYS A 312 -11.19 5.24 -8.10
C CYS A 312 -12.14 6.07 -8.97
N VAL A 313 -12.44 5.58 -10.17
CA VAL A 313 -13.57 6.02 -10.99
C VAL A 313 -14.41 4.79 -11.34
N ILE A 314 -15.70 4.82 -11.05
CA ILE A 314 -16.61 3.69 -11.28
C ILE A 314 -17.78 4.18 -12.11
N VAL A 315 -18.01 3.53 -13.25
CA VAL A 315 -19.07 3.90 -14.20
C VAL A 315 -19.84 2.67 -14.64
N ASP A 316 -21.04 2.89 -15.17
CA ASP A 316 -21.68 1.90 -16.02
C ASP A 316 -21.21 2.06 -17.48
N SER A 317 -20.79 0.97 -18.11
CA SER A 317 -20.28 0.92 -19.49
C SER A 317 -21.03 -0.10 -20.34
N LEU A 318 -20.84 -0.08 -21.65
CA LEU A 318 -21.48 -1.03 -22.57
C LEU A 318 -20.99 -2.46 -22.32
N ALA A 319 -21.92 -3.41 -22.27
CA ALA A 319 -21.64 -4.85 -22.24
C ALA A 319 -22.10 -5.53 -23.54
N TYR A 320 -22.03 -6.86 -23.61
CA TYR A 320 -22.50 -7.61 -24.78
C TYR A 320 -24.00 -7.38 -25.02
N GLY A 321 -24.38 -7.19 -26.30
CA GLY A 321 -25.74 -6.86 -26.70
C GLY A 321 -26.13 -5.43 -26.33
N ASN A 322 -27.36 -5.24 -25.84
CA ASN A 322 -27.88 -3.94 -25.37
C ASN A 322 -27.76 -3.77 -23.85
N ASN A 323 -26.98 -4.64 -23.20
CA ASN A 323 -26.77 -4.59 -21.75
C ASN A 323 -25.62 -3.64 -21.39
N ARG A 324 -25.53 -3.33 -20.10
CA ARG A 324 -24.45 -2.56 -19.48
C ARG A 324 -23.82 -3.36 -18.35
N LYS A 325 -22.59 -3.00 -18.01
CA LYS A 325 -21.80 -3.59 -16.92
C LYS A 325 -21.17 -2.48 -16.08
N ILE A 326 -20.62 -2.82 -14.93
CA ILE A 326 -19.78 -1.91 -14.17
C ILE A 326 -18.33 -2.03 -14.64
N THR A 327 -17.71 -0.87 -14.88
CA THR A 327 -16.27 -0.74 -15.14
C THR A 327 -15.68 0.16 -14.06
N ALA A 328 -14.55 -0.26 -13.49
CA ALA A 328 -13.87 0.48 -12.44
C ALA A 328 -12.42 0.78 -12.82
N PHE A 329 -11.95 1.96 -12.50
CA PHE A 329 -10.56 2.40 -12.61
C PHE A 329 -10.00 2.56 -11.21
N LEU A 330 -8.80 2.06 -10.95
CA LEU A 330 -8.06 2.32 -9.70
C LEU A 330 -6.56 2.22 -9.87
N GLY A 331 -5.81 2.88 -8.99
CA GLY A 331 -4.34 2.90 -9.01
C GLY A 331 -3.78 4.05 -8.18
N GLY A 332 -2.65 4.60 -8.60
CA GLY A 332 -1.99 5.74 -7.93
C GLY A 332 -2.49 7.12 -8.39
N LEU A 333 -3.01 7.24 -9.62
CA LEU A 333 -3.45 8.53 -10.18
C LEU A 333 -4.76 9.06 -9.56
N ASP A 334 -4.67 10.20 -8.88
CA ASP A 334 -5.81 11.05 -8.55
C ASP A 334 -6.22 11.90 -9.78
N LEU A 335 -7.49 12.29 -9.89
CA LEU A 335 -7.96 13.23 -10.91
C LEU A 335 -7.70 14.69 -10.47
N CYS A 336 -6.44 15.04 -10.30
CA CYS A 336 -6.00 16.37 -9.86
C CYS A 336 -4.78 16.89 -10.62
N ASP A 337 -4.34 18.10 -10.27
CA ASP A 337 -3.22 18.81 -10.88
C ASP A 337 -1.89 18.06 -10.77
N GLY A 338 -1.02 18.21 -11.76
CA GLY A 338 0.32 17.63 -11.82
C GLY A 338 0.39 16.15 -12.20
N ARG A 339 -0.75 15.45 -12.28
CA ARG A 339 -0.80 13.98 -12.53
C ARG A 339 -0.81 13.60 -14.00
N TYR A 340 -1.16 14.53 -14.90
CA TYR A 340 -1.07 14.26 -16.33
C TYR A 340 0.39 14.26 -16.75
N ASP A 341 0.87 13.14 -17.25
CA ASP A 341 2.19 12.99 -17.86
C ASP A 341 2.17 11.85 -18.88
N THR A 342 3.29 11.71 -19.59
CA THR A 342 3.58 10.66 -20.55
C THR A 342 4.95 10.04 -20.26
N PRO A 343 5.27 8.86 -20.82
CA PRO A 343 6.58 8.21 -20.64
C PRO A 343 7.80 9.05 -21.10
N GLU A 344 7.61 10.20 -21.77
CA GLU A 344 8.70 11.12 -22.10
C GLU A 344 9.12 12.00 -20.92
N HIS A 345 8.27 12.17 -19.91
CA HIS A 345 8.51 12.94 -18.70
C HIS A 345 9.17 14.31 -18.94
N ARG A 346 8.53 15.09 -19.83
CA ARG A 346 9.03 16.40 -20.32
C ARG A 346 9.22 17.37 -19.15
N LEU A 347 10.41 17.97 -19.02
CA LEU A 347 10.79 18.93 -17.98
C LEU A 347 10.50 20.38 -18.38
N PHE A 348 10.80 20.70 -19.64
CA PHE A 348 10.87 22.04 -20.20
C PHE A 348 9.97 22.22 -21.43
N ARG A 349 9.74 21.14 -22.18
CA ARG A 349 8.84 21.15 -23.35
C ARG A 349 7.37 21.23 -22.93
N ASP A 350 6.55 21.87 -23.76
CA ASP A 350 5.09 21.95 -23.67
C ASP A 350 4.49 22.58 -22.39
N LEU A 351 5.29 23.32 -21.62
CA LEU A 351 4.81 24.02 -20.41
C LEU A 351 3.69 25.04 -20.70
N ASN A 352 3.65 25.61 -21.91
CA ASN A 352 2.64 26.59 -22.33
C ASN A 352 1.49 25.97 -23.15
N THR A 353 1.54 24.67 -23.42
CA THR A 353 0.56 23.93 -24.23
C THR A 353 -0.07 22.82 -23.39
N VAL A 354 0.56 21.64 -23.33
CA VAL A 354 0.06 20.44 -22.63
C VAL A 354 0.00 20.65 -21.12
N TYR A 355 0.97 21.34 -20.52
CA TYR A 355 1.03 21.57 -19.07
C TYR A 355 0.59 22.99 -18.69
N ARG A 356 -0.08 23.70 -19.60
CA ARG A 356 -0.58 25.05 -19.35
C ARG A 356 -1.59 25.01 -18.20
N GLU A 357 -1.39 25.86 -17.20
CA GLU A 357 -2.22 25.92 -15.97
C GLU A 357 -2.19 24.65 -15.11
N ASP A 358 -1.25 23.74 -15.37
CA ASP A 358 -1.04 22.48 -14.64
C ASP A 358 0.44 22.27 -14.31
N PHE A 359 1.14 23.37 -14.02
CA PHE A 359 2.53 23.30 -13.56
C PHE A 359 2.56 22.84 -12.10
N HIS A 360 3.22 21.71 -11.87
CA HIS A 360 3.40 21.12 -10.54
C HIS A 360 4.89 20.93 -10.26
N ASN A 361 5.37 21.53 -9.17
CA ASN A 361 6.67 21.24 -8.56
C ASN A 361 6.70 21.78 -7.11
N PRO A 362 6.43 20.95 -6.10
CA PRO A 362 6.40 21.35 -4.69
C PRO A 362 7.79 21.36 -4.03
N THR A 363 8.86 21.00 -4.76
CA THR A 363 10.24 21.06 -4.25
C THR A 363 10.73 22.52 -4.14
N PHE A 364 10.24 23.41 -5.00
CA PHE A 364 10.65 24.80 -5.06
C PHE A 364 9.58 25.74 -4.50
N SER A 365 9.98 26.98 -4.22
CA SER A 365 9.03 28.04 -3.86
C SER A 365 8.12 28.39 -5.04
N ALA A 366 6.91 28.88 -4.76
CA ALA A 366 5.87 29.12 -5.76
C ALA A 366 6.25 30.09 -6.91
N GLY A 367 7.32 30.87 -6.78
CA GLY A 367 7.85 31.74 -7.84
C GLY A 367 8.62 30.99 -8.94
N ILE A 368 9.14 29.79 -8.64
CA ILE A 368 9.92 28.99 -9.58
C ILE A 368 8.99 28.13 -10.43
N LYS A 369 8.94 28.41 -11.73
CA LYS A 369 8.07 27.73 -12.70
C LYS A 369 8.80 26.73 -13.60
N CYS A 370 10.00 26.31 -13.21
CA CYS A 370 10.84 25.44 -14.02
C CYS A 370 12.01 24.82 -13.22
N PRO A 371 12.36 23.53 -13.43
CA PRO A 371 11.62 22.51 -14.20
C PRO A 371 10.27 22.17 -13.55
N ARG A 372 9.31 21.63 -14.32
CA ARG A 372 8.18 20.89 -13.70
C ARG A 372 8.71 19.63 -13.03
N GLU A 373 7.94 19.04 -12.13
CA GLU A 373 8.18 17.71 -11.62
C GLU A 373 7.38 16.70 -12.46
N PRO A 374 8.03 15.89 -13.33
CA PRO A 374 7.37 14.79 -14.02
C PRO A 374 6.74 13.79 -13.07
N TRP A 375 5.67 13.13 -13.49
CA TRP A 375 4.85 12.26 -12.66
C TRP A 375 4.73 10.87 -13.29
N HIS A 376 5.54 9.94 -12.79
CA HIS A 376 5.48 8.53 -13.16
C HIS A 376 4.54 7.78 -12.23
N ASP A 377 3.49 7.16 -12.79
CA ASP A 377 2.47 6.48 -11.99
C ASP A 377 1.76 5.36 -12.76
N LEU A 378 1.08 4.49 -12.02
CA LEU A 378 0.44 3.30 -12.56
C LEU A 378 -1.04 3.25 -12.19
N HIS A 379 -1.86 2.83 -13.14
CA HIS A 379 -3.31 2.68 -12.96
C HIS A 379 -3.83 1.42 -13.66
N CYS A 380 -5.07 1.04 -13.38
CA CYS A 380 -5.71 -0.05 -14.12
C CYS A 380 -7.20 0.20 -14.33
N LYS A 381 -7.76 -0.43 -15.35
CA LYS A 381 -9.20 -0.61 -15.58
C LYS A 381 -9.55 -2.07 -15.33
N VAL A 382 -10.61 -2.29 -14.55
CA VAL A 382 -11.12 -3.59 -14.14
C VAL A 382 -12.55 -3.75 -14.63
N GLU A 383 -12.79 -4.87 -15.31
CA GLU A 383 -14.11 -5.27 -15.79
C GLU A 383 -14.44 -6.71 -15.39
N GLY A 384 -15.73 -7.02 -15.32
CA GLY A 384 -16.22 -8.31 -14.84
C GLY A 384 -16.52 -8.30 -13.33
N PRO A 385 -16.61 -9.47 -12.67
CA PRO A 385 -17.12 -9.56 -11.30
C PRO A 385 -16.37 -8.71 -10.26
N ALA A 386 -15.04 -8.54 -10.40
CA ALA A 386 -14.24 -7.72 -9.49
C ALA A 386 -14.60 -6.23 -9.50
N ALA A 387 -15.18 -5.71 -10.59
CA ALA A 387 -15.65 -4.32 -10.65
C ALA A 387 -16.80 -4.06 -9.64
N TYR A 388 -17.62 -5.07 -9.35
CA TYR A 388 -18.71 -4.96 -8.36
C TYR A 388 -18.18 -4.97 -6.92
N ASP A 389 -17.05 -5.62 -6.65
CA ASP A 389 -16.40 -5.54 -5.34
C ASP A 389 -15.83 -4.12 -5.08
N ILE A 390 -15.26 -3.50 -6.11
CA ILE A 390 -14.79 -2.10 -6.07
C ILE A 390 -15.99 -1.15 -5.85
N LEU A 391 -17.11 -1.37 -6.55
CA LEU A 391 -18.35 -0.64 -6.31
C LEU A 391 -18.87 -0.84 -4.89
N LYS A 392 -18.90 -2.08 -4.38
CA LYS A 392 -19.33 -2.39 -3.02
C LYS A 392 -18.48 -1.65 -1.99
N ASN A 393 -17.17 -1.54 -2.20
CA ASN A 393 -16.31 -0.70 -1.37
C ASN A 393 -16.77 0.77 -1.36
N PHE A 394 -17.03 1.37 -2.52
CA PHE A 394 -17.57 2.73 -2.62
C PHE A 394 -18.88 2.88 -1.82
N GLU A 395 -19.84 1.99 -2.04
CA GLU A 395 -21.14 2.06 -1.38
C GLU A 395 -21.04 1.94 0.14
N GLN A 396 -20.18 1.05 0.64
CA GLN A 396 -19.94 0.88 2.06
C GLN A 396 -19.40 2.15 2.71
N ARG A 397 -18.47 2.82 2.03
CA ARG A 397 -17.90 4.11 2.47
C ARG A 397 -18.94 5.22 2.39
N TRP A 398 -19.69 5.30 1.29
CA TRP A 398 -20.76 6.28 1.11
C TRP A 398 -21.80 6.20 2.22
N ARG A 399 -22.28 4.99 2.53
CA ARG A 399 -23.26 4.73 3.60
C ARG A 399 -22.71 5.08 4.99
N LYS A 400 -21.40 5.00 5.20
CA LYS A 400 -20.75 5.41 6.45
C LYS A 400 -20.64 6.93 6.55
N ALA A 401 -20.11 7.57 5.51
CA ALA A 401 -19.88 9.02 5.45
C ALA A 401 -21.19 9.81 5.56
N THR A 402 -22.28 9.32 4.94
CA THR A 402 -23.57 10.02 4.91
C THR A 402 -24.50 9.73 6.10
N LYS A 403 -24.08 8.90 7.07
CA LYS A 403 -24.92 8.45 8.19
C LYS A 403 -25.59 9.60 8.96
N TRP A 404 -24.83 10.65 9.30
CA TRP A 404 -25.33 11.78 10.08
C TRP A 404 -26.17 12.74 9.25
N ALA A 405 -25.80 12.98 7.99
CA ALA A 405 -26.59 13.77 7.05
C ALA A 405 -27.98 13.15 6.82
N GLN A 406 -28.06 11.82 6.71
CA GLN A 406 -29.33 11.08 6.60
C GLN A 406 -30.17 11.17 7.88
N LEU A 407 -29.54 11.07 9.06
CA LEU A 407 -30.25 11.22 10.34
C LEU A 407 -30.82 12.64 10.51
N GLY A 408 -30.04 13.67 10.15
CA GLY A 408 -30.49 15.06 10.15
C GLY A 408 -31.64 15.33 9.16
N ARG A 409 -31.62 14.71 7.97
CA ARG A 409 -32.73 14.79 7.00
C ARG A 409 -33.99 14.09 7.51
N ARG A 410 -33.88 12.96 8.21
CA ARG A 410 -35.03 12.25 8.82
C ARG A 410 -35.71 13.03 9.94
N LEU A 411 -34.97 13.88 10.64
CA LEU A 411 -35.53 14.77 11.68
C LEU A 411 -36.28 15.97 11.07
N LYS A 412 -36.06 16.30 9.80
CA LYS A 412 -36.87 17.28 9.05
C LYS A 412 -38.09 16.58 8.45
N ARG A 413 -39.28 16.82 9.03
CA ARG A 413 -40.57 16.30 8.51
C ARG A 413 -40.77 16.74 7.05
N GLY A 414 -40.98 15.78 6.14
CA GLY A 414 -41.40 16.04 4.75
C GLY A 414 -40.44 15.61 3.64
N CYS A 415 -39.17 15.29 3.92
CA CYS A 415 -38.25 14.79 2.89
C CYS A 415 -38.45 13.27 2.67
N LYS A 416 -38.90 12.88 1.47
CA LYS A 416 -38.80 11.48 1.02
C LYS A 416 -37.33 11.07 1.02
N ASN A 417 -37.05 9.88 1.54
CA ASN A 417 -35.71 9.34 1.67
C ASN A 417 -35.28 8.81 0.29
N GLU A 418 -34.84 9.68 -0.62
CA GLU A 418 -34.29 9.23 -1.91
C GLU A 418 -33.00 8.44 -1.66
N ASP A 419 -32.98 7.19 -2.11
CA ASP A 419 -31.78 6.38 -2.10
C ASP A 419 -30.79 6.98 -3.11
N VAL A 420 -29.79 7.69 -2.59
CA VAL A 420 -28.78 8.41 -3.40
C VAL A 420 -27.91 7.45 -4.23
N LEU A 421 -27.70 6.23 -3.71
CA LEU A 421 -27.01 5.16 -4.42
C LEU A 421 -27.99 4.44 -5.34
N ILE A 422 -27.60 4.24 -6.60
CA ILE A 422 -28.35 3.41 -7.55
C ILE A 422 -28.39 1.96 -7.05
N LYS A 423 -29.59 1.37 -7.14
CA LYS A 423 -29.86 -0.04 -6.87
C LYS A 423 -29.82 -0.81 -8.18
N LEU A 424 -28.68 -1.45 -8.46
CA LEU A 424 -28.43 -2.12 -9.75
C LEU A 424 -29.43 -3.26 -10.02
N ASP A 425 -29.88 -3.95 -8.98
CA ASP A 425 -30.90 -5.01 -9.03
C ASP A 425 -32.25 -4.54 -9.61
N ARG A 426 -32.50 -3.23 -9.65
CA ARG A 426 -33.72 -2.64 -10.23
C ARG A 426 -33.60 -2.29 -11.71
N ILE A 427 -32.40 -2.39 -12.28
CA ILE A 427 -32.12 -2.03 -13.67
C ILE A 427 -31.74 -3.31 -14.42
N SER A 428 -32.73 -3.96 -15.03
CA SER A 428 -32.58 -5.30 -15.60
C SER A 428 -31.57 -5.41 -16.74
N TRP A 429 -31.22 -4.29 -17.39
CA TRP A 429 -30.21 -4.24 -18.46
C TRP A 429 -28.81 -3.89 -17.96
N ILE A 430 -28.60 -3.70 -16.65
CA ILE A 430 -27.26 -3.68 -16.05
C ILE A 430 -27.03 -5.08 -15.46
N LEU A 431 -26.13 -5.84 -16.08
CA LEU A 431 -25.71 -7.13 -15.56
C LEU A 431 -25.11 -6.89 -14.17
N SER A 432 -25.66 -7.50 -13.13
CA SER A 432 -25.18 -7.29 -11.76
C SER A 432 -25.53 -8.45 -10.84
N PRO A 433 -24.76 -8.66 -9.76
CA PRO A 433 -25.13 -9.62 -8.73
C PRO A 433 -26.50 -9.31 -8.12
N SER A 434 -27.31 -10.33 -7.89
CA SER A 434 -28.67 -10.23 -7.34
C SER A 434 -29.00 -11.44 -6.47
N ASP A 435 -30.21 -11.49 -5.90
CA ASP A 435 -30.65 -12.66 -5.12
C ASP A 435 -30.64 -13.96 -5.93
N THR A 436 -30.76 -13.87 -7.26
CA THR A 436 -30.74 -15.02 -8.19
C THR A 436 -29.39 -15.23 -8.88
N ILE A 437 -28.54 -14.21 -8.95
CA ILE A 437 -27.25 -14.24 -9.66
C ILE A 437 -26.12 -14.08 -8.65
N SER A 438 -25.36 -15.15 -8.46
CA SER A 438 -24.18 -15.12 -7.60
C SER A 438 -23.16 -14.09 -8.10
N PRO A 439 -22.42 -13.41 -7.21
CA PRO A 439 -21.34 -12.52 -7.62
C PRO A 439 -20.28 -13.16 -8.54
N ASP A 440 -20.10 -14.48 -8.53
CA ASP A 440 -19.16 -15.20 -9.42
C ASP A 440 -19.83 -15.89 -10.62
N ASP A 441 -21.11 -15.60 -10.85
CA ASP A 441 -21.87 -16.23 -11.93
C ASP A 441 -21.24 -15.95 -13.32
N PRO A 442 -21.08 -16.97 -14.18
CA PRO A 442 -20.58 -16.81 -15.54
C PRO A 442 -21.32 -15.76 -16.39
N ALA A 443 -22.59 -15.44 -16.07
CA ALA A 443 -23.32 -14.36 -16.73
C ALA A 443 -22.72 -12.97 -16.51
N LEU A 444 -21.89 -12.79 -15.47
CA LEU A 444 -21.18 -11.54 -15.17
C LEU A 444 -19.78 -11.50 -15.80
N TRP A 445 -19.34 -12.59 -16.43
CA TRP A 445 -18.02 -12.67 -17.02
C TRP A 445 -17.94 -11.84 -18.29
N VAL A 446 -16.87 -11.07 -18.42
CA VAL A 446 -16.53 -10.35 -19.66
C VAL A 446 -15.69 -11.22 -20.59
N ARG A 447 -15.07 -12.27 -20.06
CA ARG A 447 -14.23 -13.23 -20.78
C ARG A 447 -14.57 -14.64 -20.29
N SER A 448 -14.69 -15.60 -21.20
CA SER A 448 -14.89 -17.00 -20.81
C SER A 448 -13.63 -17.58 -20.17
N GLU A 449 -13.76 -18.58 -19.31
CA GLU A 449 -12.61 -19.23 -18.67
C GLU A 449 -11.61 -19.83 -19.68
N VAL A 450 -12.07 -20.26 -20.85
CA VAL A 450 -11.22 -20.79 -21.94
C VAL A 450 -10.52 -19.70 -22.77
N ASP A 451 -10.89 -18.44 -22.61
CA ASP A 451 -10.23 -17.32 -23.31
C ASP A 451 -8.85 -17.10 -22.67
N PRO A 452 -7.74 -17.19 -23.42
CA PRO A 452 -6.41 -16.94 -22.88
C PRO A 452 -6.26 -15.53 -22.29
N GLU A 453 -7.02 -14.55 -22.78
CA GLU A 453 -7.00 -13.17 -22.28
C GLU A 453 -7.90 -12.95 -21.05
N ASN A 454 -8.49 -14.01 -20.49
CA ASN A 454 -9.20 -13.96 -19.21
C ASN A 454 -8.27 -13.54 -18.07
N TRP A 455 -8.82 -12.85 -17.07
CA TRP A 455 -8.13 -12.49 -15.84
C TRP A 455 -8.86 -13.03 -14.62
N ASN A 456 -8.06 -13.52 -13.67
CA ASN A 456 -8.49 -13.68 -12.30
C ASN A 456 -8.06 -12.45 -11.50
N VAL A 457 -8.98 -11.86 -10.75
CA VAL A 457 -8.77 -10.59 -10.03
C VAL A 457 -9.30 -10.70 -8.61
N GLN A 458 -8.54 -10.22 -7.63
CA GLN A 458 -9.01 -10.10 -6.26
C GLN A 458 -8.81 -8.67 -5.76
N VAL A 459 -9.82 -8.12 -5.08
CA VAL A 459 -9.76 -6.77 -4.50
C VAL A 459 -9.23 -6.86 -3.07
N PHE A 460 -8.29 -5.99 -2.74
CA PHE A 460 -7.69 -5.86 -1.42
C PHE A 460 -7.84 -4.44 -0.89
N ARG A 461 -7.89 -4.29 0.44
CA ARG A 461 -7.99 -3.00 1.11
C ARG A 461 -7.14 -2.91 2.36
N SER A 462 -6.86 -1.66 2.71
CA SER A 462 -6.52 -1.25 4.08
C SER A 462 -7.65 -0.34 4.53
N ILE A 463 -8.55 -0.81 5.39
CA ILE A 463 -9.70 -0.02 5.83
C ILE A 463 -10.28 -0.57 7.13
N ASP A 464 -10.91 0.28 7.94
CA ASP A 464 -11.56 -0.16 9.18
C ASP A 464 -13.06 0.16 9.22
N SER A 465 -13.74 -0.43 10.22
CA SER A 465 -15.16 -0.20 10.51
C SER A 465 -15.53 1.26 10.85
N GLY A 466 -14.54 2.12 11.08
CA GLY A 466 -14.69 3.57 11.21
C GLY A 466 -14.92 4.26 9.86
N SER A 467 -14.49 3.63 8.77
CA SER A 467 -14.58 4.17 7.39
C SER A 467 -15.65 3.48 6.52
N VAL A 468 -16.15 2.31 6.93
CA VAL A 468 -17.18 1.56 6.19
C VAL A 468 -18.40 1.21 7.04
N LYS A 469 -19.53 0.99 6.36
CA LYS A 469 -20.73 0.35 6.93
C LYS A 469 -20.87 -1.05 6.31
N GLY A 470 -21.15 -2.06 7.13
CA GLY A 470 -21.43 -3.42 6.66
C GLY A 470 -20.40 -4.48 7.06
N PHE A 471 -19.35 -4.11 7.81
CA PHE A 471 -18.48 -5.11 8.44
C PHE A 471 -19.24 -5.97 9.45
N PRO A 472 -18.84 -7.26 9.58
CA PRO A 472 -19.36 -8.14 10.61
C PRO A 472 -19.22 -7.52 12.00
N LYS A 473 -20.24 -7.70 12.84
CA LYS A 473 -20.18 -7.28 14.26
C LYS A 473 -19.65 -8.40 15.15
N ASP A 474 -19.82 -9.64 14.72
CA ASP A 474 -19.35 -10.81 15.42
C ASP A 474 -17.88 -11.09 15.08
N VAL A 475 -17.09 -11.41 16.10
CA VAL A 475 -15.64 -11.63 15.96
C VAL A 475 -15.34 -12.91 15.20
N TYR A 476 -16.15 -13.96 15.35
CA TYR A 476 -15.95 -15.21 14.64
C TYR A 476 -16.21 -15.05 13.15
N GLN A 477 -17.26 -14.31 12.79
CA GLN A 477 -17.52 -13.95 11.40
C GLN A 477 -16.39 -13.05 10.83
N ALA A 478 -15.97 -12.02 11.57
CA ALA A 478 -14.85 -11.16 11.14
C ALA A 478 -13.58 -11.98 10.88
N ASN A 479 -13.21 -12.88 11.80
CA ASN A 479 -12.05 -13.76 11.65
C ASN A 479 -12.21 -14.75 10.48
N SER A 480 -13.44 -15.20 10.19
CA SER A 480 -13.71 -16.08 9.03
C SER A 480 -13.51 -15.38 7.68
N GLU A 481 -13.51 -14.04 7.66
CA GLU A 481 -13.22 -13.17 6.52
C GLU A 481 -11.81 -12.54 6.61
N ASN A 482 -10.93 -13.10 7.44
CA ASN A 482 -9.56 -12.62 7.72
C ASN A 482 -9.49 -11.14 8.17
N LEU A 483 -10.57 -10.62 8.76
CA LEU A 483 -10.59 -9.29 9.36
C LEU A 483 -10.02 -9.35 10.78
N VAL A 484 -9.25 -8.32 11.17
CA VAL A 484 -8.63 -8.22 12.49
C VAL A 484 -9.49 -7.34 13.39
N CYS A 485 -9.91 -7.87 14.53
CA CYS A 485 -10.59 -7.10 15.56
C CYS A 485 -9.59 -6.50 16.55
N ALA A 486 -9.47 -5.16 16.60
CA ALA A 486 -8.60 -4.48 17.56
C ALA A 486 -9.18 -3.12 17.98
N LYS A 487 -9.04 -2.75 19.26
CA LYS A 487 -9.51 -1.45 19.81
C LYS A 487 -10.98 -1.11 19.45
N ASN A 488 -11.88 -2.09 19.50
CA ASN A 488 -13.29 -1.96 19.10
C ASN A 488 -13.52 -1.62 17.62
N LEU A 489 -12.51 -1.80 16.77
CA LEU A 489 -12.61 -1.68 15.32
C LEU A 489 -12.38 -3.05 14.68
N VAL A 490 -13.15 -3.31 13.62
CA VAL A 490 -12.85 -4.38 12.67
C VAL A 490 -12.00 -3.77 11.55
N ILE A 491 -10.84 -4.38 11.28
CA ILE A 491 -9.79 -3.85 10.40
C ILE A 491 -9.54 -4.87 9.28
N ASP A 492 -9.63 -4.40 8.05
CA ASP A 492 -9.19 -5.10 6.84
C ASP A 492 -7.74 -4.69 6.55
N LYS A 493 -6.83 -5.67 6.52
CA LYS A 493 -5.40 -5.50 6.17
C LYS A 493 -5.01 -6.37 4.97
N SER A 494 -5.98 -6.71 4.12
CA SER A 494 -5.80 -7.65 3.03
C SER A 494 -4.72 -7.22 2.03
N ILE A 495 -4.44 -5.92 1.89
CA ILE A 495 -3.30 -5.44 1.08
C ILE A 495 -1.97 -5.98 1.62
N GLN A 496 -1.69 -5.79 2.91
CA GLN A 496 -0.44 -6.29 3.50
C GLN A 496 -0.34 -7.81 3.35
N THR A 497 -1.44 -8.53 3.58
CA THR A 497 -1.49 -9.98 3.39
C THR A 497 -1.20 -10.38 1.95
N ALA A 498 -1.74 -9.66 0.96
CA ALA A 498 -1.51 -9.92 -0.46
C ALA A 498 -0.04 -9.76 -0.84
N TYR A 499 0.60 -8.68 -0.37
CA TYR A 499 2.03 -8.46 -0.60
C TYR A 499 2.87 -9.57 0.03
N ILE A 500 2.59 -9.96 1.29
CA ILE A 500 3.31 -11.05 1.98
C ILE A 500 3.20 -12.35 1.19
N GLN A 501 1.98 -12.74 0.80
CA GLN A 501 1.75 -13.99 0.08
C GLN A 501 2.45 -13.99 -1.29
N ALA A 502 2.35 -12.89 -2.04
CA ALA A 502 3.02 -12.74 -3.33
C ALA A 502 4.55 -12.81 -3.22
N ILE A 503 5.14 -12.14 -2.21
CA ILE A 503 6.59 -12.22 -1.96
C ILE A 503 7.01 -13.63 -1.58
N ARG A 504 6.25 -14.30 -0.69
CA ARG A 504 6.54 -15.67 -0.26
C ARG A 504 6.41 -16.68 -1.40
N ALA A 505 5.50 -16.47 -2.33
CA ALA A 505 5.32 -17.33 -3.49
C ALA A 505 6.34 -17.09 -4.62
N ALA A 506 6.99 -15.93 -4.66
CA ALA A 506 7.94 -15.58 -5.71
C ALA A 506 9.09 -16.59 -5.85
N GLN A 507 9.39 -16.96 -7.10
CA GLN A 507 10.38 -17.97 -7.46
C GLN A 507 11.57 -17.42 -8.26
N HIS A 508 11.36 -16.41 -9.11
CA HIS A 508 12.35 -15.91 -10.07
C HIS A 508 12.75 -14.47 -9.77
N PHE A 509 11.80 -13.53 -9.77
CA PHE A 509 12.11 -12.14 -9.49
C PHE A 509 10.89 -11.36 -8.97
N ILE A 510 11.19 -10.22 -8.36
CA ILE A 510 10.19 -9.23 -7.95
C ILE A 510 10.59 -7.87 -8.49
N TYR A 511 9.64 -7.17 -9.10
CA TYR A 511 9.79 -5.79 -9.56
C TYR A 511 8.78 -4.90 -8.84
N ILE A 512 9.25 -3.86 -8.15
CA ILE A 512 8.42 -2.96 -7.34
C ILE A 512 8.67 -1.53 -7.80
N GLU A 513 7.57 -0.80 -8.02
CA GLU A 513 7.60 0.65 -8.11
C GLU A 513 6.72 1.21 -6.99
N ASN A 514 7.30 2.03 -6.11
CA ASN A 514 6.56 2.55 -4.96
C ASN A 514 7.01 3.96 -4.56
N GLN A 515 6.07 4.81 -4.18
CA GLN A 515 6.36 6.16 -3.64
C GLN A 515 7.16 6.10 -2.33
N TYR A 516 6.91 5.11 -1.47
CA TYR A 516 7.63 4.93 -0.21
C TYR A 516 8.10 3.49 -0.06
N PHE A 517 9.22 3.32 0.63
CA PHE A 517 9.74 2.00 0.96
C PHE A 517 10.28 1.96 2.40
N ILE A 518 9.36 1.78 3.35
CA ILE A 518 9.60 1.87 4.79
C ILE A 518 8.85 0.74 5.52
N GLY A 519 9.55 0.00 6.37
CA GLY A 519 8.89 -1.02 7.18
C GLY A 519 9.83 -1.91 7.95
N SER A 520 9.22 -2.85 8.67
CA SER A 520 9.89 -3.83 9.51
C SER A 520 10.80 -3.20 10.57
N SER A 521 10.34 -2.10 11.17
CA SER A 521 11.16 -1.28 12.09
C SER A 521 11.63 -2.00 13.34
N TYR A 522 10.96 -3.09 13.73
CA TYR A 522 11.38 -3.96 14.82
C TYR A 522 12.77 -4.58 14.62
N ALA A 523 13.24 -4.67 13.37
CA ALA A 523 14.54 -5.22 12.99
C ALA A 523 15.55 -4.18 12.49
N TRP A 524 15.23 -2.88 12.58
CA TRP A 524 16.19 -1.84 12.22
C TRP A 524 17.40 -1.80 13.19
N PRO A 525 18.59 -1.39 12.72
CA PRO A 525 19.81 -1.44 13.53
C PRO A 525 19.83 -0.56 14.79
N SER A 526 19.08 0.55 14.82
CA SER A 526 19.26 1.58 15.87
C SER A 526 17.97 2.11 16.49
N TYR A 527 16.79 1.87 15.90
CA TYR A 527 15.54 2.47 16.35
C TYR A 527 14.30 1.66 15.95
N LYS A 528 13.28 1.61 16.81
CA LYS A 528 12.00 0.95 16.54
C LYS A 528 10.89 2.01 16.45
N ALA A 529 10.51 2.37 15.23
CA ALA A 529 9.53 3.44 14.97
C ALA A 529 8.06 2.98 14.95
N GLY A 530 7.79 1.69 15.18
CA GLY A 530 6.43 1.12 15.09
C GLY A 530 5.92 0.98 13.65
N ALA A 531 6.81 1.02 12.66
CA ALA A 531 6.52 0.65 11.27
C ALA A 531 6.62 -0.87 11.10
N ASP A 532 5.67 -1.60 11.67
CA ASP A 532 5.73 -3.06 11.84
C ASP A 532 5.24 -3.87 10.63
N ASN A 533 4.94 -3.23 9.49
CA ASN A 533 4.62 -3.96 8.27
C ASN A 533 5.80 -4.86 7.85
N LEU A 534 5.47 -6.02 7.26
CA LEU A 534 6.44 -7.09 7.03
C LEU A 534 7.12 -7.02 5.66
N ILE A 535 6.73 -6.09 4.79
CA ILE A 535 7.08 -6.15 3.36
C ILE A 535 8.60 -6.12 3.13
N PRO A 536 9.38 -5.19 3.73
CA PRO A 536 10.83 -5.19 3.54
C PRO A 536 11.52 -6.44 4.12
N MET A 537 11.06 -6.95 5.26
CA MET A 537 11.62 -8.15 5.87
C MET A 537 11.33 -9.41 5.04
N GLU A 538 10.10 -9.58 4.55
CA GLU A 538 9.73 -10.72 3.69
C GLU A 538 10.57 -10.76 2.41
N LEU A 539 10.87 -9.60 1.80
CA LEU A 539 11.77 -9.51 0.65
C LEU A 539 13.19 -9.96 1.00
N ALA A 540 13.75 -9.45 2.10
CA ALA A 540 15.09 -9.82 2.54
C ALA A 540 15.20 -11.31 2.88
N LEU A 541 14.20 -11.88 3.56
CA LEU A 541 14.15 -13.30 3.91
C LEU A 541 13.91 -14.18 2.68
N LYS A 542 13.11 -13.74 1.70
CA LYS A 542 12.95 -14.44 0.42
C LYS A 542 14.29 -14.52 -0.32
N ILE A 543 15.01 -13.41 -0.45
CA ILE A 543 16.35 -13.41 -1.05
C ILE A 543 17.30 -14.34 -0.27
N ALA A 544 17.33 -14.24 1.05
CA ALA A 544 18.16 -15.11 1.89
C ALA A 544 17.83 -16.60 1.69
N SER A 545 16.53 -16.96 1.58
CA SER A 545 16.11 -18.33 1.30
C SER A 545 16.61 -18.84 -0.05
N LYS A 546 16.57 -17.99 -1.10
CA LYS A 546 17.05 -18.34 -2.44
C LYS A 546 18.57 -18.47 -2.49
N ILE A 547 19.29 -17.61 -1.77
CA ILE A 547 20.74 -17.73 -1.56
C ILE A 547 21.08 -19.07 -0.90
N ARG A 548 20.37 -19.43 0.17
CA ARG A 548 20.56 -20.71 0.88
C ARG A 548 20.30 -21.92 -0.02
N ALA A 549 19.26 -21.82 -0.85
CA ALA A 549 18.92 -22.83 -1.85
C ALA A 549 19.85 -22.84 -3.08
N LYS A 550 20.75 -21.84 -3.21
CA LYS A 550 21.61 -21.60 -4.39
C LYS A 550 20.80 -21.41 -5.68
N GLU A 551 19.60 -20.84 -5.56
CA GLU A 551 18.72 -20.50 -6.67
C GLU A 551 18.92 -19.03 -7.07
N ARG A 552 18.85 -18.74 -8.37
CA ARG A 552 18.88 -17.35 -8.85
C ARG A 552 17.59 -16.64 -8.50
N PHE A 553 17.72 -15.42 -7.99
CA PHE A 553 16.60 -14.56 -7.66
C PHE A 553 17.04 -13.10 -7.70
N ALA A 554 16.17 -12.21 -8.15
CA ALA A 554 16.47 -10.78 -8.18
C ALA A 554 15.27 -9.93 -7.74
N VAL A 555 15.54 -8.83 -7.06
CA VAL A 555 14.54 -7.85 -6.62
C VAL A 555 14.98 -6.47 -7.09
N TYR A 556 14.08 -5.82 -7.83
CA TYR A 556 14.26 -4.49 -8.40
C TYR A 556 13.26 -3.55 -7.73
N ILE A 557 13.74 -2.47 -7.12
CA ILE A 557 12.89 -1.51 -6.40
C ILE A 557 13.14 -0.12 -6.96
N ILE A 558 12.11 0.48 -7.54
CA ILE A 558 12.12 1.86 -8.03
C ILE A 558 11.31 2.72 -7.05
N ILE A 559 11.96 3.75 -6.54
CA ILE A 559 11.40 4.71 -5.57
C ILE A 559 11.73 6.13 -6.05
N PRO A 560 11.00 7.17 -5.61
CA PRO A 560 11.35 8.53 -6.00
C PRO A 560 12.73 8.90 -5.42
N MET A 561 13.43 9.83 -6.06
CA MET A 561 14.75 10.27 -5.58
C MET A 561 14.64 10.83 -4.15
N TRP A 562 13.57 11.58 -3.88
CA TRP A 562 13.10 11.93 -2.54
C TRP A 562 11.57 11.97 -2.52
N PRO A 563 10.92 11.80 -1.35
CA PRO A 563 9.49 12.05 -1.18
C PRO A 563 9.10 13.48 -1.55
N GLU A 564 7.93 13.67 -2.16
CA GLU A 564 7.41 14.97 -2.62
C GLU A 564 7.50 16.06 -1.55
N GLY A 565 7.95 17.24 -1.96
CA GLY A 565 8.20 18.39 -1.11
C GLY A 565 9.67 18.77 -1.03
N VAL A 566 9.99 19.76 -0.18
CA VAL A 566 11.35 20.30 -0.06
C VAL A 566 12.29 19.23 0.56
N PRO A 567 13.35 18.78 -0.11
CA PRO A 567 14.21 17.68 0.34
C PRO A 567 14.91 17.92 1.68
N SER A 568 15.21 19.18 1.98
CA SER A 568 15.85 19.61 3.23
C SER A 568 14.86 19.82 4.38
N SER A 569 13.54 19.70 4.14
CA SER A 569 12.53 19.83 5.19
C SER A 569 12.61 18.69 6.21
N THR A 570 12.16 18.98 7.43
CA THR A 570 12.20 18.02 8.54
C THR A 570 11.43 16.74 8.26
N SER A 571 10.25 16.84 7.63
CA SER A 571 9.41 15.68 7.28
C SER A 571 10.09 14.80 6.23
N VAL A 572 10.58 15.38 5.14
CA VAL A 572 11.24 14.61 4.06
C VAL A 572 12.53 13.97 4.57
N GLN A 573 13.33 14.69 5.35
CA GLN A 573 14.56 14.14 5.93
C GLN A 573 14.29 12.98 6.90
N GLU A 574 13.21 13.02 7.66
CA GLU A 574 12.86 11.91 8.56
C GLU A 574 12.35 10.69 7.80
N ILE A 575 11.53 10.88 6.76
CA ILE A 575 11.08 9.79 5.89
C ILE A 575 12.29 9.10 5.22
N LEU A 576 13.24 9.90 4.68
CA LEU A 576 14.48 9.37 4.11
C LEU A 576 15.34 8.62 5.14
N PHE A 577 15.30 9.04 6.41
CA PHE A 577 15.97 8.33 7.49
C PHE A 577 15.35 6.95 7.72
N TRP A 578 14.02 6.83 7.76
CA TRP A 578 13.31 5.56 7.88
C TRP A 578 13.56 4.62 6.69
N GLN A 579 13.56 5.17 5.48
CA GLN A 579 13.92 4.43 4.27
C GLN A 579 15.37 3.92 4.37
N GLY A 580 16.31 4.78 4.80
CA GLY A 580 17.70 4.40 5.03
C GLY A 580 17.87 3.28 6.06
N GLN A 581 17.11 3.28 7.16
CA GLN A 581 17.13 2.17 8.14
C GLN A 581 16.58 0.87 7.55
N THR A 582 15.50 0.96 6.77
CA THR A 582 14.90 -0.19 6.09
C THR A 582 15.89 -0.82 5.10
N ILE A 583 16.54 -0.02 4.26
CA ILE A 583 17.55 -0.48 3.29
C ILE A 583 18.75 -1.11 4.00
N LYS A 584 19.25 -0.50 5.09
CA LYS A 584 20.35 -1.05 5.91
C LYS A 584 20.02 -2.42 6.48
N MET A 585 18.81 -2.58 7.01
CA MET A 585 18.34 -3.86 7.54
C MET A 585 18.36 -4.94 6.45
N MET A 586 17.79 -4.66 5.27
CA MET A 586 17.69 -5.65 4.18
C MET A 586 19.07 -6.09 3.69
N TYR A 587 19.96 -5.15 3.37
CA TYR A 587 21.32 -5.50 2.91
C TYR A 587 22.14 -6.21 3.99
N GLY A 588 21.96 -5.86 5.26
CA GLY A 588 22.61 -6.56 6.38
C GLY A 588 22.20 -8.04 6.47
N ILE A 589 20.91 -8.35 6.26
CA ILE A 589 20.40 -9.72 6.23
C ILE A 589 21.00 -10.50 5.05
N ILE A 590 20.95 -9.92 3.85
CA ILE A 590 21.45 -10.55 2.62
C ILE A 590 22.96 -10.83 2.72
N ALA A 591 23.75 -9.83 3.13
CA ALA A 591 25.20 -10.00 3.27
C ALA A 591 25.58 -11.04 4.32
N LYS A 592 24.83 -11.13 5.43
CA LYS A 592 25.01 -12.17 6.44
C LYS A 592 24.77 -13.57 5.85
N GLU A 593 23.73 -13.74 5.04
CA GLU A 593 23.44 -15.02 4.39
C GLU A 593 24.50 -15.39 3.34
N LEU A 594 24.93 -14.45 2.49
CA LEU A 594 26.02 -14.68 1.52
C LEU A 594 27.30 -15.16 2.20
N LYS A 595 27.67 -14.52 3.32
CA LYS A 595 28.83 -14.91 4.12
C LYS A 595 28.64 -16.28 4.76
N ALA A 596 27.46 -16.59 5.28
CA ALA A 596 27.15 -17.88 5.90
C ALA A 596 27.24 -19.03 4.88
N MET A 597 26.77 -18.81 3.66
CA MET A 597 26.81 -19.78 2.56
C MET A 597 28.17 -19.86 1.84
N ARG A 598 29.13 -19.00 2.22
CA ARG A 598 30.49 -18.93 1.64
C ARG A 598 30.48 -18.76 0.12
N ILE A 599 29.58 -17.92 -0.40
CA ILE A 599 29.52 -17.62 -1.82
C ILE A 599 30.59 -16.58 -2.16
N GLU A 600 31.71 -17.03 -2.71
CA GLU A 600 32.81 -16.18 -3.16
C GLU A 600 32.37 -15.27 -4.32
N ASN A 601 32.95 -14.07 -4.40
CA ASN A 601 32.70 -13.09 -5.47
C ASN A 601 31.23 -12.67 -5.67
N SER A 602 30.39 -12.79 -4.64
CA SER A 602 29.01 -12.32 -4.65
C SER A 602 28.86 -10.98 -3.94
N HIS A 603 27.99 -10.13 -4.48
CA HIS A 603 27.63 -8.86 -3.87
C HIS A 603 26.14 -8.84 -3.53
N PRO A 604 25.69 -8.18 -2.43
CA PRO A 604 24.27 -8.06 -2.13
C PRO A 604 23.44 -7.45 -3.27
N GLN A 605 24.06 -6.59 -4.10
CA GLN A 605 23.43 -5.98 -5.28
C GLN A 605 23.30 -6.93 -6.48
N ASP A 606 23.79 -8.17 -6.40
CA ASP A 606 23.45 -9.21 -7.38
C ASP A 606 22.01 -9.75 -7.19
N TYR A 607 21.37 -9.39 -6.07
CA TYR A 607 20.05 -9.88 -5.67
C TYR A 607 19.06 -8.76 -5.34
N LEU A 608 19.49 -7.65 -4.74
CA LEU A 608 18.61 -6.53 -4.35
C LEU A 608 19.14 -5.22 -4.90
N ASN A 609 18.33 -4.50 -5.67
CA ASN A 609 18.72 -3.22 -6.23
C ASN A 609 17.64 -2.14 -6.03
N PHE A 610 18.11 -0.95 -5.65
CA PHE A 610 17.30 0.26 -5.53
C PHE A 610 17.66 1.25 -6.64
N TYR A 611 16.65 1.82 -7.26
CA TYR A 611 16.73 2.79 -8.33
C TYR A 611 15.78 3.96 -8.04
N CYS A 612 16.03 5.07 -8.73
CA CYS A 612 15.07 6.16 -8.86
C CYS A 612 14.99 6.59 -10.33
N LEU A 613 14.06 7.48 -10.66
CA LEU A 613 13.92 8.01 -12.01
C LEU A 613 14.36 9.47 -12.07
N GLY A 614 14.93 9.87 -13.20
CA GLY A 614 15.32 11.24 -13.48
C GLY A 614 15.40 11.52 -14.96
N ASN A 615 15.31 12.80 -15.32
CA ASN A 615 15.39 13.24 -16.70
C ASN A 615 16.41 14.37 -16.84
N ARG A 616 17.01 14.46 -18.04
CA ARG A 616 17.78 15.62 -18.49
C ARG A 616 17.33 15.98 -19.89
N GLU A 617 16.90 17.22 -20.07
CA GLU A 617 16.29 17.67 -21.32
C GLU A 617 16.90 19.01 -21.76
N GLU A 618 17.20 19.16 -23.05
CA GLU A 618 17.68 20.43 -23.57
C GLU A 618 16.60 21.51 -23.49
N ILE A 619 16.99 22.74 -23.12
CA ILE A 619 16.07 23.88 -23.15
C ILE A 619 15.80 24.26 -24.62
N PRO A 620 14.54 24.27 -25.09
CA PRO A 620 14.21 24.61 -26.47
C PRO A 620 14.63 26.04 -26.87
N SER A 621 15.24 26.21 -28.05
CA SER A 621 15.79 27.49 -28.56
C SER A 621 14.73 28.54 -28.91
N ASP A 622 13.53 28.09 -29.32
CA ASP A 622 12.53 28.94 -29.99
C ASP A 622 11.50 29.56 -29.01
N TYR A 623 11.65 29.32 -27.72
CA TYR A 623 10.70 29.80 -26.71
C TYR A 623 11.14 31.13 -26.09
N SER A 624 10.40 32.20 -26.33
CA SER A 624 10.60 33.52 -25.70
C SER A 624 10.56 33.50 -24.15
N TRP A 625 9.94 32.46 -23.58
CA TRP A 625 9.90 32.16 -22.14
C TRP A 625 11.25 31.74 -21.55
N SER A 626 12.15 31.14 -22.35
CA SER A 626 13.53 30.83 -21.92
C SER A 626 14.22 32.10 -21.41
N LYS A 627 14.04 33.22 -22.13
CA LYS A 627 14.52 34.53 -21.70
C LYS A 627 13.79 35.06 -20.47
N SER A 628 12.47 34.95 -20.33
CA SER A 628 11.76 35.51 -19.15
C SER A 628 11.96 34.71 -17.85
N CYS A 629 12.21 33.40 -17.92
CA CYS A 629 12.65 32.60 -16.75
C CYS A 629 14.10 32.86 -16.37
N LEU A 630 14.96 33.14 -17.36
CA LEU A 630 16.36 33.53 -17.13
C LEU A 630 16.51 35.01 -16.77
N SER A 631 15.50 35.84 -17.03
CA SER A 631 15.49 37.30 -16.78
C SER A 631 14.12 37.76 -16.24
N SER A 632 13.85 37.48 -14.97
CA SER A 632 12.78 38.15 -14.23
C SER A 632 13.26 39.50 -13.69
N PRO A 633 12.52 40.61 -13.89
CA PRO A 633 12.83 41.92 -13.30
C PRO A 633 12.54 41.99 -11.79
N THR A 634 12.00 40.94 -11.17
CA THR A 634 11.69 40.88 -9.72
C THR A 634 12.72 40.11 -8.89
N GLY A 635 13.79 39.57 -9.49
CA GLY A 635 14.87 38.92 -8.74
C GLY A 635 14.57 37.52 -8.20
N ASP A 636 13.54 36.82 -8.70
CA ASP A 636 13.32 35.42 -8.36
C ASP A 636 14.45 34.53 -8.95
N ALA A 637 15.05 33.71 -8.08
CA ALA A 637 16.24 32.92 -8.40
C ALA A 637 15.95 31.80 -9.40
N VAL A 638 16.71 31.75 -10.50
CA VAL A 638 16.77 30.59 -11.40
C VAL A 638 17.15 29.36 -10.59
N SER A 639 16.34 28.29 -10.65
CA SER A 639 16.65 27.06 -9.94
C SER A 639 17.95 26.45 -10.46
N THR A 640 18.76 25.89 -9.56
CA THR A 640 19.99 25.18 -9.92
C THR A 640 19.69 24.01 -10.88
N SER A 641 18.52 23.38 -10.75
CA SER A 641 18.01 22.34 -11.64
C SER A 641 17.73 22.83 -13.06
N LEU A 642 17.24 24.06 -13.24
CA LEU A 642 17.13 24.67 -14.57
C LEU A 642 18.52 24.92 -15.18
N ARG A 643 19.48 25.42 -14.38
CA ARG A 643 20.86 25.65 -14.84
C ARG A 643 21.53 24.37 -15.34
N PHE A 644 21.34 23.24 -14.66
CA PHE A 644 21.92 21.96 -15.03
C PHE A 644 20.99 21.08 -15.87
N GLN A 645 19.81 21.60 -16.25
CA GLN A 645 18.87 20.96 -17.17
C GLN A 645 18.47 19.55 -16.73
N ARG A 646 18.13 19.38 -15.44
CA ARG A 646 17.81 18.08 -14.84
C ARG A 646 16.78 18.19 -13.72
N PHE A 647 15.99 17.14 -13.54
CA PHE A 647 15.17 16.94 -12.35
C PHE A 647 14.81 15.45 -12.18
N MET A 648 14.34 15.06 -11.00
CA MET A 648 13.79 13.71 -10.83
C MET A 648 12.50 13.55 -11.63
N VAL A 649 12.22 12.33 -12.05
CA VAL A 649 10.86 11.91 -12.44
C VAL A 649 10.24 11.33 -11.19
N TYR A 650 9.13 11.89 -10.73
CA TYR A 650 8.55 11.51 -9.45
C TYR A 650 7.81 10.18 -9.56
N VAL A 651 8.33 9.16 -8.88
CA VAL A 651 7.70 7.83 -8.81
C VAL A 651 6.58 7.89 -7.77
N HIS A 652 5.35 8.06 -8.25
CA HIS A 652 4.15 7.97 -7.43
C HIS A 652 3.47 6.60 -7.50
N ALA A 653 3.93 5.72 -8.40
CA ALA A 653 3.46 4.35 -8.55
C ALA A 653 3.27 3.61 -7.22
N LYS A 654 2.32 2.66 -7.18
CA LYS A 654 2.22 1.64 -6.12
C LYS A 654 1.89 0.27 -6.72
N ALA A 655 2.90 -0.38 -7.28
CA ALA A 655 2.73 -1.71 -7.86
C ALA A 655 3.87 -2.68 -7.53
N MET A 656 3.57 -3.96 -7.64
CA MET A 656 4.54 -5.05 -7.56
C MET A 656 4.20 -6.10 -8.61
N ILE A 657 5.18 -6.49 -9.42
CA ILE A 657 5.11 -7.58 -10.39
C ILE A 657 5.97 -8.74 -9.88
N VAL A 658 5.41 -9.94 -9.92
CA VAL A 658 6.06 -11.17 -9.46
C VAL A 658 6.10 -12.16 -10.61
N ASP A 659 7.32 -12.59 -10.96
CA ASP A 659 7.59 -13.66 -11.92
C ASP A 659 6.93 -13.51 -13.31
N ASP A 660 6.59 -12.28 -13.72
CA ASP A 660 5.82 -11.97 -14.94
C ASP A 660 4.44 -12.64 -15.03
N GLU A 661 3.91 -13.22 -13.94
CA GLU A 661 2.61 -13.90 -13.91
C GLU A 661 1.55 -13.19 -13.07
N TYR A 662 1.98 -12.47 -12.02
CA TYR A 662 1.09 -11.86 -11.04
C TYR A 662 1.49 -10.41 -10.79
N LEU A 663 0.49 -9.55 -10.60
CA LEU A 663 0.73 -8.17 -10.17
C LEU A 663 -0.20 -7.76 -9.03
N ILE A 664 0.30 -6.86 -8.20
CA ILE A 664 -0.50 -6.04 -7.28
C ILE A 664 -0.39 -4.59 -7.75
N LEU A 665 -1.52 -3.90 -7.87
CA LEU A 665 -1.60 -2.49 -8.26
C LEU A 665 -2.69 -1.78 -7.49
N GLY A 666 -2.42 -0.59 -6.96
CA GLY A 666 -3.42 0.16 -6.20
C GLY A 666 -2.92 1.52 -5.70
N SER A 667 -3.45 1.94 -4.55
CA SER A 667 -3.11 3.22 -3.90
C SER A 667 -2.12 3.09 -2.73
N ALA A 668 -1.86 1.86 -2.26
CA ALA A 668 -1.12 1.60 -1.03
C ALA A 668 0.40 1.69 -1.18
N ASN A 669 1.02 2.62 -0.46
CA ASN A 669 2.47 2.73 -0.39
C ASN A 669 3.09 1.63 0.49
N ILE A 670 4.37 1.28 0.30
CA ILE A 670 5.09 0.40 1.23
C ILE A 670 5.55 1.23 2.42
N ASN A 671 4.60 1.52 3.31
CA ASN A 671 4.79 2.20 4.58
C ASN A 671 3.70 1.75 5.58
N GLN A 672 3.87 2.09 6.85
CA GLN A 672 2.92 1.71 7.89
C GLN A 672 1.57 2.42 7.72
N ARG A 673 1.57 3.67 7.26
CA ARG A 673 0.35 4.43 6.92
C ARG A 673 -0.60 3.66 5.99
N SER A 674 -0.08 2.97 4.99
CA SER A 674 -0.89 2.23 4.01
C SER A 674 -1.12 0.78 4.39
N MET A 675 -0.14 0.12 5.04
CA MET A 675 -0.20 -1.33 5.31
C MET A 675 -0.95 -1.69 6.61
N ALA A 676 -1.13 -0.73 7.52
CA ALA A 676 -1.69 -1.00 8.85
C ALA A 676 -3.21 -1.29 8.87
N GLY A 677 -3.97 -0.96 7.83
CA GLY A 677 -5.44 -1.08 7.73
C GLY A 677 -6.27 -0.12 8.59
N SER A 678 -5.70 0.39 9.68
CA SER A 678 -6.34 1.30 10.65
C SER A 678 -5.78 2.73 10.60
N ARG A 679 -4.99 3.03 9.57
CA ARG A 679 -4.40 4.35 9.31
C ARG A 679 -5.08 4.97 8.09
N ASP A 680 -4.38 5.11 6.97
CA ASP A 680 -5.01 5.60 5.74
C ASP A 680 -5.88 4.51 5.12
N THR A 681 -6.96 4.91 4.44
CA THR A 681 -7.78 3.95 3.70
C THR A 681 -7.22 3.77 2.29
N GLU A 682 -6.93 2.52 1.91
CA GLU A 682 -6.33 2.17 0.61
C GLU A 682 -7.13 1.09 -0.11
N ILE A 683 -6.90 0.94 -1.41
CA ILE A 683 -7.45 -0.12 -2.25
C ILE A 683 -6.41 -0.59 -3.26
N ALA A 684 -6.39 -1.89 -3.56
CA ALA A 684 -5.56 -2.48 -4.58
C ALA A 684 -6.26 -3.68 -5.21
N ILE A 685 -5.75 -4.13 -6.36
CA ILE A 685 -6.08 -5.43 -6.94
C ILE A 685 -4.85 -6.32 -6.94
N GLY A 686 -5.07 -7.63 -6.80
CA GLY A 686 -4.17 -8.67 -7.26
C GLY A 686 -4.73 -9.31 -8.51
N ALA A 687 -3.92 -9.46 -9.55
CA ALA A 687 -4.40 -9.96 -10.83
C ALA A 687 -3.39 -10.90 -11.49
N CYS A 688 -3.89 -11.94 -12.14
CA CYS A 688 -3.12 -12.77 -13.08
C CYS A 688 -3.98 -13.21 -14.26
N GLN A 689 -3.33 -13.61 -15.33
CA GLN A 689 -4.00 -14.34 -16.41
C GLN A 689 -3.76 -15.84 -16.19
N PRO A 690 -4.78 -16.67 -15.92
CA PRO A 690 -4.60 -18.07 -15.54
C PRO A 690 -3.90 -18.92 -16.62
N HIS A 691 -4.03 -18.51 -17.89
CA HIS A 691 -3.38 -19.17 -19.04
C HIS A 691 -1.91 -18.76 -19.22
N TYR A 692 -1.43 -17.74 -18.52
CA TYR A 692 -0.06 -17.21 -18.60
C TYR A 692 0.63 -17.30 -17.24
N THR A 693 0.84 -18.53 -16.78
CA THR A 693 1.45 -18.83 -15.47
C THR A 693 2.58 -19.85 -15.62
N TRP A 694 3.51 -19.85 -14.67
CA TRP A 694 4.62 -20.81 -14.67
C TRP A 694 4.14 -22.25 -14.52
N SER A 695 3.07 -22.48 -13.74
CA SER A 695 2.47 -23.80 -13.53
C SER A 695 1.93 -24.42 -14.83
N GLN A 696 1.24 -23.62 -15.65
CA GLN A 696 0.64 -24.06 -16.91
C GLN A 696 1.68 -24.15 -18.02
N LYS A 697 2.56 -23.15 -18.13
CA LYS A 697 3.50 -23.03 -19.26
C LYS A 697 4.79 -23.80 -19.06
N LYS A 698 5.22 -24.04 -17.81
CA LYS A 698 6.53 -24.62 -17.44
C LYS A 698 7.73 -23.84 -18.00
N ARG A 699 7.49 -22.60 -18.42
CA ARG A 699 8.45 -21.61 -18.91
C ARG A 699 7.90 -20.23 -18.56
N GLN A 700 8.73 -19.21 -18.70
CA GLN A 700 8.32 -17.84 -18.42
C GLN A 700 7.06 -17.46 -19.19
N PRO A 701 6.01 -16.97 -18.51
CA PRO A 701 4.80 -16.51 -19.13
C PRO A 701 5.04 -15.18 -19.85
N ARG A 702 4.46 -15.04 -21.04
CA ARG A 702 4.58 -13.83 -21.88
C ARG A 702 3.21 -13.25 -22.26
N GLY A 703 2.35 -13.13 -21.25
CA GLY A 703 1.05 -12.46 -21.34
C GLY A 703 1.16 -10.95 -21.14
N GLN A 704 0.04 -10.32 -20.79
CA GLN A 704 -0.08 -8.89 -20.55
C GLN A 704 0.80 -8.40 -19.38
N VAL A 705 0.98 -9.20 -18.32
CA VAL A 705 1.85 -8.83 -17.18
C VAL A 705 3.31 -8.68 -17.63
N TYR A 706 3.82 -9.65 -18.39
CA TYR A 706 5.13 -9.56 -19.04
C TYR A 706 5.23 -8.36 -19.98
N GLY A 707 4.21 -8.15 -20.83
CA GLY A 707 4.17 -7.03 -21.78
C GLY A 707 4.27 -5.68 -21.08
N TYR A 708 3.50 -5.53 -19.99
CA TYR A 708 3.49 -4.34 -19.17
C TYR A 708 4.85 -4.09 -18.49
N ARG A 709 5.45 -5.13 -17.89
CA ARG A 709 6.78 -5.02 -17.27
C ARG A 709 7.88 -4.71 -18.28
N MET A 710 7.80 -5.24 -19.51
CA MET A 710 8.71 -4.87 -20.61
C MET A 710 8.50 -3.42 -21.05
N SER A 711 7.26 -2.92 -21.06
CA SER A 711 6.92 -1.54 -21.45
C SER A 711 7.48 -0.53 -20.45
N LEU A 712 7.35 -0.81 -19.15
CA LEU A 712 7.97 -0.03 -18.08
C LEU A 712 9.50 -0.02 -18.21
N TRP A 713 10.11 -1.18 -18.46
CA TRP A 713 11.57 -1.25 -18.67
C TRP A 713 12.01 -0.52 -19.96
N ALA A 714 11.18 -0.55 -21.00
CA ALA A 714 11.43 0.17 -22.24
C ALA A 714 11.36 1.68 -22.06
N GLU A 715 10.46 2.20 -21.22
CA GLU A 715 10.48 3.60 -20.78
C GLU A 715 11.76 3.88 -19.99
N HIS A 716 11.97 3.17 -18.88
CA HIS A 716 13.02 3.47 -17.92
C HIS A 716 14.43 3.36 -18.50
N MET A 717 14.64 2.47 -19.46
CA MET A 717 15.95 2.26 -20.08
C MET A 717 16.02 2.72 -21.54
N HIS A 718 14.92 3.21 -22.11
CA HIS A 718 14.80 3.60 -23.52
C HIS A 718 15.29 2.54 -24.51
N MET A 719 15.09 1.25 -24.18
CA MET A 719 15.46 0.12 -25.01
C MET A 719 14.74 -1.17 -24.62
N VAL A 720 14.71 -2.12 -25.55
CA VAL A 720 14.33 -3.52 -25.29
C VAL A 720 15.54 -4.40 -25.57
N HIS A 721 15.78 -5.38 -24.71
CA HIS A 721 16.94 -6.27 -24.83
C HIS A 721 16.59 -7.70 -24.42
N ASP A 722 17.22 -8.70 -25.05
CA ASP A 722 16.92 -10.11 -24.80
C ASP A 722 17.21 -10.56 -23.35
N LEU A 723 18.18 -9.92 -22.69
CA LEU A 723 18.48 -10.18 -21.28
C LEU A 723 17.32 -9.79 -20.36
N PHE A 724 16.50 -8.80 -20.75
CA PHE A 724 15.34 -8.36 -19.97
C PHE A 724 14.24 -9.43 -19.94
N ASN A 725 14.30 -10.41 -20.85
CA ASN A 725 13.44 -11.57 -20.79
C ASN A 725 13.75 -12.44 -19.56
N LYS A 726 14.90 -12.36 -18.88
CA LYS A 726 15.18 -13.18 -17.70
C LYS A 726 15.68 -12.31 -16.55
N PRO A 727 14.79 -11.59 -15.85
CA PRO A 727 15.19 -10.62 -14.82
C PRO A 727 15.96 -11.26 -13.65
N GLU A 728 15.78 -12.54 -13.37
CA GLU A 728 16.51 -13.25 -12.31
C GLU A 728 18.00 -13.50 -12.64
N ASN A 729 18.38 -13.40 -13.92
CA ASN A 729 19.73 -13.70 -14.37
C ASN A 729 20.72 -12.60 -13.98
N SER A 730 21.93 -13.03 -13.61
CA SER A 730 23.01 -12.11 -13.21
C SER A 730 23.42 -11.15 -14.34
N ASP A 731 23.40 -11.60 -15.60
CA ASP A 731 23.66 -10.74 -16.76
C ASP A 731 22.61 -9.63 -16.91
N CYS A 732 21.33 -9.94 -16.67
CA CYS A 732 20.25 -8.96 -16.69
C CYS A 732 20.45 -7.93 -15.58
N VAL A 733 20.66 -8.38 -14.34
CA VAL A 733 20.95 -7.51 -13.19
C VAL A 733 22.15 -6.60 -13.46
N ARG A 734 23.25 -7.14 -13.99
CA ARG A 734 24.43 -6.35 -14.37
C ARG A 734 24.12 -5.31 -15.44
N MET A 735 23.40 -5.67 -16.49
CA MET A 735 23.03 -4.74 -17.55
C MET A 735 22.19 -3.58 -17.02
N VAL A 736 21.14 -3.88 -16.24
CA VAL A 736 20.28 -2.86 -15.61
C VAL A 736 21.08 -1.95 -14.69
N ASN A 737 21.97 -2.53 -13.85
CA ASN A 737 22.85 -1.75 -12.98
C ASN A 737 23.82 -0.86 -13.76
N ASN A 738 24.43 -1.36 -14.84
CA ASN A 738 25.36 -0.59 -15.66
C ASN A 738 24.66 0.62 -16.32
N ILE A 739 23.45 0.44 -16.84
CA ILE A 739 22.64 1.55 -17.40
C ILE A 739 22.34 2.57 -16.29
N ALA A 740 21.86 2.10 -15.14
CA ALA A 740 21.49 2.97 -14.03
C ALA A 740 22.68 3.76 -13.44
N GLU A 741 23.86 3.14 -13.35
CA GLU A 741 25.10 3.76 -12.86
C GLU A 741 25.66 4.78 -13.85
N GLU A 742 25.66 4.46 -15.14
CA GLU A 742 26.07 5.39 -16.19
C GLU A 742 25.12 6.57 -16.27
N ASN A 743 23.81 6.34 -16.19
CA ASN A 743 22.83 7.41 -16.12
C ASN A 743 23.00 8.26 -14.87
N TRP A 744 23.27 7.68 -13.69
CA TRP A 744 23.56 8.48 -12.49
C TRP A 744 24.80 9.36 -12.69
N ARG A 745 25.87 8.82 -13.29
CA ARG A 745 27.10 9.58 -13.60
C ARG A 745 26.82 10.74 -14.55
N ARG A 746 25.97 10.54 -15.57
CA ARG A 746 25.52 11.60 -16.47
C ARG A 746 24.59 12.58 -15.77
N TYR A 747 23.69 12.09 -14.93
CA TYR A 747 22.73 12.89 -14.18
C TYR A 747 23.42 13.87 -13.25
N SER A 748 24.45 13.42 -12.51
CA SER A 748 25.12 14.20 -11.47
C SER A 748 26.18 15.19 -11.98
N LYS A 749 26.66 15.05 -13.23
CA LYS A 749 27.61 15.99 -13.86
C LYS A 749 27.01 17.38 -14.10
N ASN A 750 27.86 18.40 -13.99
CA ASN A 750 27.51 19.79 -14.30
C ASN A 750 27.29 20.01 -15.81
N GLU A 751 28.09 19.35 -16.65
CA GLU A 751 27.94 19.38 -18.10
C GLU A 751 26.68 18.63 -18.54
N PHE A 752 25.96 19.18 -19.52
CA PHE A 752 24.78 18.54 -20.06
C PHE A 752 25.14 17.30 -20.88
N THR A 753 24.47 16.19 -20.58
CA THR A 753 24.54 14.93 -21.34
C THR A 753 23.18 14.26 -21.31
N ILE A 754 22.76 13.71 -22.45
CA ILE A 754 21.50 12.97 -22.57
C ILE A 754 21.63 11.63 -21.83
N LEU A 755 20.58 11.27 -21.10
CA LEU A 755 20.46 9.99 -20.39
C LEU A 755 20.00 8.88 -21.35
N GLN A 756 20.36 7.63 -21.04
CA GLN A 756 19.76 6.45 -21.66
C GLN A 756 18.47 6.09 -20.91
N GLY A 757 17.34 6.67 -21.30
CA GLY A 757 16.09 6.56 -20.54
C GLY A 757 16.14 7.33 -19.23
N HIS A 758 15.41 6.86 -18.23
CA HIS A 758 15.16 7.58 -16.97
C HIS A 758 15.74 6.87 -15.73
N LEU A 759 16.15 5.61 -15.84
CA LEU A 759 16.59 4.81 -14.70
C LEU A 759 17.92 5.31 -14.14
N LEU A 760 17.93 5.68 -12.87
CA LEU A 760 19.11 6.10 -12.12
C LEU A 760 19.38 5.10 -11.00
N LYS A 761 20.65 4.80 -10.74
CA LYS A 761 21.02 4.09 -9.51
C LYS A 761 20.65 4.98 -8.32
N TYR A 762 19.93 4.43 -7.34
CA TYR A 762 19.63 5.20 -6.13
C TYR A 762 20.96 5.61 -5.45
N PRO A 763 21.15 6.86 -5.00
CA PRO A 763 22.48 7.43 -4.68
C PRO A 763 23.08 6.97 -3.34
N ILE A 764 23.10 5.66 -3.12
CA ILE A 764 23.68 4.99 -1.96
C ILE A 764 24.82 4.08 -2.40
N SER A 765 25.82 3.94 -1.54
CA SER A 765 26.86 2.93 -1.64
C SER A 765 26.50 1.72 -0.76
N VAL A 766 26.77 0.53 -1.28
CA VAL A 766 26.60 -0.73 -0.54
C VAL A 766 27.88 -1.53 -0.74
N ASN A 767 28.52 -1.98 0.34
CA ASN A 767 29.69 -2.84 0.24
C ASN A 767 29.32 -4.32 0.38
N GLY A 768 30.30 -5.22 0.15
CA GLY A 768 30.09 -6.67 0.26
C GLY A 768 29.65 -7.16 1.64
N SER A 769 29.87 -6.36 2.69
CA SER A 769 29.38 -6.65 4.05
C SER A 769 27.96 -6.16 4.32
N GLY A 770 27.28 -5.58 3.32
CA GLY A 770 25.93 -5.05 3.43
C GLY A 770 25.85 -3.70 4.15
N ILE A 771 26.97 -3.02 4.37
CA ILE A 771 26.99 -1.68 4.99
C ILE A 771 26.56 -0.67 3.94
N VAL A 772 25.55 0.13 4.29
CA VAL A 772 24.96 1.15 3.42
C VAL A 772 25.42 2.54 3.86
N GLY A 773 25.97 3.30 2.91
CA GLY A 773 26.36 4.70 3.07
C GLY A 773 25.81 5.57 1.94
N PRO A 774 26.00 6.90 2.01
CA PRO A 774 25.80 7.75 0.83
C PRO A 774 26.83 7.38 -0.24
N LEU A 775 26.53 7.67 -1.50
CA LEU A 775 27.55 7.61 -2.54
C LEU A 775 28.59 8.73 -2.32
N SER A 776 29.87 8.43 -2.50
CA SER A 776 30.97 9.38 -2.22
C SER A 776 30.81 10.68 -3.02
N GLY A 777 30.83 11.84 -2.34
CA GLY A 777 30.64 13.15 -2.96
C GLY A 777 29.18 13.49 -3.31
N HIS A 778 28.24 12.63 -2.91
CA HIS A 778 26.81 12.77 -3.12
C HIS A 778 26.04 12.51 -1.82
N GLU A 779 26.52 13.07 -0.71
CA GLU A 779 25.87 12.99 0.60
C GLU A 779 24.50 13.71 0.61
N THR A 780 24.32 14.65 -0.31
CA THR A 780 23.08 15.39 -0.54
C THR A 780 22.62 15.29 -2.00
N PHE A 781 21.32 15.47 -2.24
CA PHE A 781 20.79 15.43 -3.60
C PHE A 781 21.31 16.59 -4.46
N PRO A 782 21.59 16.36 -5.76
CA PRO A 782 22.02 17.41 -6.67
C PRO A 782 21.01 18.56 -6.73
N ASP A 783 21.48 19.80 -6.75
CA ASP A 783 20.72 21.05 -6.94
C ASP A 783 19.81 21.50 -5.80
N VAL A 784 19.23 20.56 -5.06
CA VAL A 784 18.16 20.81 -4.08
C VAL A 784 18.62 20.58 -2.63
N GLY A 785 19.78 19.97 -2.41
CA GLY A 785 20.31 19.67 -1.09
C GLY A 785 19.52 18.58 -0.36
N GLY A 786 19.56 18.57 0.97
CA GLY A 786 18.96 17.49 1.79
C GLY A 786 19.79 16.21 1.75
N LYS A 787 19.95 15.52 2.89
CA LYS A 787 20.80 14.33 2.97
C LYS A 787 20.09 13.13 2.32
N VAL A 788 20.83 12.35 1.52
CA VAL A 788 20.29 11.16 0.82
C VAL A 788 19.77 10.10 1.80
N LEU A 789 20.47 9.90 2.92
CA LEU A 789 20.07 8.96 3.98
C LEU A 789 19.24 9.63 5.09
N GLY A 790 18.79 10.87 4.87
CA GLY A 790 17.95 11.62 5.79
C GLY A 790 18.59 11.95 7.14
N CYS A 791 17.76 12.51 8.02
CA CYS A 791 18.10 12.71 9.43
C CYS A 791 16.86 12.55 10.31
N ARG A 792 17.07 12.11 11.55
CA ARG A 792 16.00 11.97 12.53
C ARG A 792 15.50 13.34 12.99
N SER A 793 14.20 13.44 13.27
CA SER A 793 13.60 14.64 13.84
C SER A 793 12.89 14.37 15.17
N THR A 794 12.14 15.37 15.66
CA THR A 794 11.26 15.28 16.82
C THR A 794 9.79 15.05 16.43
N LEU A 795 9.49 14.89 15.13
CA LEU A 795 8.15 14.58 14.68
C LEU A 795 7.71 13.21 15.21
N PRO A 796 6.42 13.04 15.56
CA PRO A 796 5.89 11.73 15.92
C PRO A 796 6.07 10.72 14.79
N ASP A 797 6.71 9.58 15.08
CA ASP A 797 6.94 8.50 14.11
C ASP A 797 5.66 8.10 13.33
N ALA A 798 4.50 8.13 13.97
CA ALA A 798 3.21 7.79 13.35
C ALA A 798 2.81 8.69 12.16
N LEU A 799 3.40 9.89 12.03
CA LEU A 799 3.17 10.79 10.90
C LEU A 799 4.02 10.43 9.68
N THR A 800 5.24 9.94 9.90
CA THR A 800 6.29 9.75 8.89
C THR A 800 6.58 8.27 8.58
N THR A 801 5.90 7.33 9.24
CA THR A 801 6.06 5.86 9.08
C THR A 801 5.00 5.17 8.24
#